data_AF-A0AA49GUB0-F1
#
_entry.id   AF-A0AA49GUB0-F1
#
_cell.length_a   1.000
_cell.length_b   1.000
_cell.length_c   1.000
_cell.angle_alpha   90.00
_cell.angle_beta   90.00
_cell.angle_gamma   90.00
#
_symmetry.space_group_name_H-M   'P 1'
#
loop_
_entity.id
_entity.type
_entity.pdbx_description
1 polymer ?
#
loop_
_entity_poly.entity_id
_entity_poly.type
_entity_poly.pdbx_seq_one_letter_code
_entity_poly.pdbx_strand_id
1 'polypeptide(L)'
;MHQSSPFQLSTLFLLGLLACCSYKEDTTSTNENIIPVHLKEGTNMAAVLSPDKQTIALDLQGTIWLMPASGGEATAITDELGDCHEPAWSPDGRRIAFHSYQDGNYHIWTVEKDGSQLTQITDGLYDDREPDWSPTGDTIVFSSDRNGNYDIWQVSLSDLTLTPITQNEGNDYNPSVSSHNGQVAFVSERSEAPGIYLASPSEEKLLAPSEMHLAAPSWNETNSLITFIAYNGESSIMYVANAGSEDVQQTSIQGEDIFPFRTSWLNDSTFLYTADGKIKKRTLGKEGFETIAFEATVNLNRPKYTRKTYNFDSQEMRTPMGIMGPVVSPDGNSVAFTALSNLYIQQIGGELTQVTDDAFVDLDPDWSPDGQSLVFSSDRGGKMDLWMQDLGSGQVKQLTDIEESALAPSFSPDGKQIAFYATDARNVWGSGTLNILNIASGEITDIHAPVFVPSKPSWSPDGQTIALMALQPASTRYREGMSEILLLSVHGDEERYVTPDSTRNPAIRSKNGPLWSPNGHKIAYIQDGVLWTVAVNPRGEIIGIPQQITEELAAKPSWAGDSKTLVYIATDHLKKINIDTGEQENIPIDLEWKPEIGEGSYIIHAGKLFNGLDSTYMEDIDILVEGHRIKEIARHKERSDIPVIDASDQVVMPGLFEMHTHQHASVGERLGRIWLSYGITSVREPGADPYDALERKEAWNSGTRSGPREFFTGGLTDGGRVYYGLANSVIHGPHMKLELERAEKLGYDLIKTYVRMPDSIQKEITSAAHRIGIPVSSHEIFPSTKYNVDAVEHIRGTSRRGYSMKQSELNRTYDDVIQLLAQSGMNITPTIGLQGGFFLMMEKDPTLIKNKQLNALYSQNYVGELATAFPRIKAIRPSYGANFDDIYLTMVSIIQAGGHMTAGTDSPFIPYGTSLHVELQLFVEAGLSPFQALQAATIKSAETIGVANDLGSVEEGKLADLVIIDGDPLRNIKDAWNVTTVVKNGIQYDIEELLKTSN
;
A
#
# COMPACT_ATOMS: atom_id res chain seq x y z
N MET A 1 -64.86 -30.00 -12.86
CA MET A 1 -65.14 -30.45 -11.47
C MET A 1 -64.30 -31.69 -11.19
N HIS A 2 -63.58 -31.65 -10.06
CA HIS A 2 -62.92 -32.74 -9.30
C HIS A 2 -61.80 -33.54 -10.00
N GLN A 3 -60.53 -33.43 -9.55
CA GLN A 3 -59.88 -34.16 -8.43
C GLN A 3 -59.84 -35.69 -8.69
N SER A 4 -58.77 -36.46 -8.51
CA SER A 4 -57.46 -36.29 -7.84
C SER A 4 -56.73 -37.66 -7.86
N SER A 5 -55.38 -37.68 -8.02
CA SER A 5 -54.42 -38.81 -7.73
C SER A 5 -54.61 -40.10 -8.59
N PRO A 6 -53.59 -40.93 -8.97
CA PRO A 6 -52.47 -41.39 -8.11
C PRO A 6 -51.08 -41.70 -8.74
N PHE A 7 -50.13 -41.90 -7.81
CA PHE A 7 -48.98 -42.82 -7.81
C PHE A 7 -47.82 -42.68 -8.83
N GLN A 8 -46.64 -42.42 -8.24
CA GLN A 8 -45.30 -42.54 -8.80
C GLN A 8 -44.84 -44.01 -8.91
N LEU A 9 -44.08 -44.34 -9.95
CA LEU A 9 -42.75 -44.98 -9.83
C LEU A 9 -41.97 -44.94 -11.17
N SER A 10 -40.64 -44.81 -11.07
CA SER A 10 -39.58 -45.27 -12.00
C SER A 10 -39.33 -44.43 -13.26
N THR A 11 -38.09 -44.08 -13.69
CA THR A 11 -36.74 -44.53 -13.34
C THR A 11 -35.65 -43.58 -13.88
N LEU A 12 -34.48 -43.59 -13.22
CA LEU A 12 -33.10 -43.35 -13.69
C LEU A 12 -32.67 -41.93 -14.15
N PHE A 13 -31.71 -41.33 -13.44
CA PHE A 13 -30.38 -41.05 -14.01
C PHE A 13 -29.30 -40.99 -12.91
N LEU A 14 -28.09 -41.33 -13.33
CA LEU A 14 -26.93 -41.84 -12.59
C LEU A 14 -26.24 -40.81 -11.66
N LEU A 15 -25.61 -41.34 -10.61
CA LEU A 15 -24.70 -40.66 -9.69
C LEU A 15 -23.49 -40.02 -10.38
N GLY A 16 -23.14 -38.81 -9.93
CA GLY A 16 -21.77 -38.30 -9.86
C GLY A 16 -21.56 -37.69 -8.47
N LEU A 17 -20.69 -38.31 -7.65
CA LEU A 17 -20.37 -37.86 -6.29
C LEU A 17 -19.59 -36.53 -6.32
N LEU A 18 -20.19 -35.47 -5.78
CA LEU A 18 -19.47 -34.33 -5.21
C LEU A 18 -19.39 -34.55 -3.70
N ALA A 19 -18.18 -34.81 -3.21
CA ALA A 19 -17.89 -34.85 -1.79
C ALA A 19 -17.93 -33.43 -1.22
N CYS A 20 -19.10 -32.98 -0.76
CA CYS A 20 -19.18 -31.89 0.21
C CYS A 20 -18.55 -32.39 1.52
N CYS A 21 -17.29 -32.03 1.76
CA CYS A 21 -16.76 -32.07 3.13
C CYS A 21 -17.40 -30.91 3.89
N SER A 22 -18.42 -31.21 4.69
CA SER A 22 -18.85 -30.34 5.79
C SER A 22 -17.74 -30.33 6.84
N TYR A 23 -16.98 -29.25 6.88
CA TYR A 23 -15.93 -29.06 7.89
C TYR A 23 -16.58 -28.69 9.22
N LYS A 24 -16.37 -29.54 10.22
CA LYS A 24 -16.56 -29.20 11.63
C LYS A 24 -15.39 -28.30 12.04
N GLU A 25 -15.70 -27.10 12.52
CA GLU A 25 -14.77 -26.34 13.35
C GLU A 25 -14.35 -27.20 14.54
N ASP A 26 -13.04 -27.40 14.69
CA ASP A 26 -12.48 -27.97 15.90
C ASP A 26 -12.53 -26.88 16.98
N THR A 27 -13.64 -26.86 17.73
CA THR A 27 -13.96 -25.87 18.77
C THR A 27 -13.22 -26.13 20.09
N THR A 28 -12.07 -26.80 20.05
CA THR A 28 -11.21 -26.97 21.22
C THR A 28 -10.13 -25.89 21.31
N SER A 29 -10.53 -24.62 21.18
CA SER A 29 -9.73 -23.48 21.62
C SER A 29 -9.79 -23.41 23.15
N THR A 30 -8.74 -23.87 23.83
CA THR A 30 -8.55 -23.61 25.26
C THR A 30 -8.36 -22.11 25.47
N ASN A 31 -8.94 -21.57 26.55
CA ASN A 31 -8.88 -20.16 27.01
C ASN A 31 -7.44 -19.59 27.24
N GLU A 32 -6.38 -20.24 26.78
CA GLU A 32 -4.98 -19.91 27.10
C GLU A 32 -4.37 -18.82 26.20
N ASN A 33 -5.05 -18.35 25.15
CA ASN A 33 -4.50 -17.39 24.18
C ASN A 33 -5.22 -16.02 24.11
N ILE A 34 -6.10 -15.70 25.07
CA ILE A 34 -6.77 -14.40 25.12
C ILE A 34 -5.92 -13.42 25.93
N ILE A 35 -5.52 -12.31 25.30
CA ILE A 35 -4.77 -11.23 25.95
C ILE A 35 -5.71 -10.04 26.16
N PRO A 36 -6.15 -9.75 27.41
CA PRO A 36 -6.94 -8.57 27.70
C PRO A 36 -6.04 -7.31 27.68
N VAL A 37 -6.42 -6.33 26.87
CA VAL A 37 -5.74 -5.03 26.79
C VAL A 37 -6.69 -3.95 27.29
N HIS A 38 -6.25 -3.22 28.31
CA HIS A 38 -7.02 -2.15 28.95
C HIS A 38 -6.61 -0.80 28.37
N LEU A 39 -7.52 -0.13 27.69
CA LEU A 39 -7.30 1.16 27.04
C LEU A 39 -7.80 2.28 27.94
N LYS A 40 -6.92 3.22 28.30
CA LYS A 40 -7.22 4.37 29.19
C LYS A 40 -6.96 5.73 28.54
N GLU A 41 -6.40 5.68 27.34
CA GLU A 41 -6.28 6.80 26.42
C GLU A 41 -6.64 6.33 25.03
N GLY A 42 -7.18 7.23 24.21
CA GLY A 42 -7.60 6.91 22.85
C GLY A 42 -7.02 7.88 21.84
N THR A 43 -6.40 7.38 20.78
CA THR A 43 -5.89 8.17 19.66
C THR A 43 -7.04 8.40 18.67
N ASN A 44 -7.34 9.67 18.35
CA ASN A 44 -8.45 10.04 17.47
C ASN A 44 -9.79 9.35 17.82
N MET A 45 -10.16 9.40 19.11
CA MET A 45 -11.45 8.92 19.61
C MET A 45 -12.50 10.04 19.63
N ALA A 46 -13.79 9.71 19.47
CA ALA A 46 -14.92 10.65 19.59
C ALA A 46 -15.79 10.31 20.81
N ALA A 47 -16.39 11.32 21.46
CA ALA A 47 -17.25 11.08 22.62
C ALA A 47 -18.47 12.03 22.61
N VAL A 48 -19.68 11.46 22.65
CA VAL A 48 -20.94 12.22 22.63
C VAL A 48 -21.84 11.86 23.81
N LEU A 49 -22.46 12.86 24.42
CA LEU A 49 -23.32 12.72 25.59
C LEU A 49 -24.77 12.46 25.17
N SER A 50 -25.45 11.56 25.88
CA SER A 50 -26.87 11.29 25.69
C SER A 50 -27.72 12.53 26.03
N PRO A 51 -28.94 12.66 25.46
CA PRO A 51 -29.82 13.79 25.73
C PRO A 51 -30.14 14.00 27.23
N ASP A 52 -30.22 12.90 28.01
CA ASP A 52 -30.45 12.92 29.46
C ASP A 52 -29.19 13.24 30.30
N LYS A 53 -28.04 13.42 29.64
CA LYS A 53 -26.74 13.75 30.22
C LYS A 53 -26.16 12.68 31.17
N GLN A 54 -26.64 11.44 31.08
CA GLN A 54 -26.20 10.35 31.97
C GLN A 54 -25.22 9.37 31.34
N THR A 55 -25.17 9.27 30.01
CA THR A 55 -24.40 8.25 29.29
C THR A 55 -23.55 8.89 28.21
N ILE A 56 -22.29 8.48 28.07
CA ILE A 56 -21.43 8.84 26.95
C ILE A 56 -21.39 7.67 25.99
N ALA A 57 -21.59 7.94 24.70
CA ALA A 57 -21.21 7.04 23.62
C ALA A 57 -19.81 7.43 23.13
N LEU A 58 -18.89 6.48 23.15
CA LEU A 58 -17.48 6.63 22.82
C LEU A 58 -17.19 5.82 21.55
N ASP A 59 -16.65 6.46 20.53
CA ASP A 59 -15.98 5.80 19.40
C ASP A 59 -14.50 5.63 19.78
N LEU A 60 -14.08 4.38 19.95
CA LEU A 60 -12.70 4.03 20.25
C LEU A 60 -12.33 2.75 19.50
N GLN A 61 -11.30 2.83 18.66
CA GLN A 61 -10.78 1.70 17.88
C GLN A 61 -11.88 1.03 17.01
N GLY A 62 -12.69 1.84 16.30
CA GLY A 62 -13.71 1.34 15.35
C GLY A 62 -14.89 0.65 16.01
N THR A 63 -15.11 0.89 17.30
CA THR A 63 -16.18 0.29 18.11
C THR A 63 -16.91 1.39 18.87
N ILE A 64 -18.25 1.29 18.94
CA ILE A 64 -19.07 2.16 19.78
C ILE A 64 -19.23 1.54 21.17
N TRP A 65 -18.85 2.30 22.18
CA TRP A 65 -18.92 1.93 23.59
C TRP A 65 -19.86 2.85 24.35
N LEU A 66 -20.51 2.33 25.40
CA LEU A 66 -21.27 3.13 26.35
C LEU A 66 -20.63 3.14 27.72
N MET A 67 -20.61 4.31 28.35
CA MET A 67 -20.12 4.49 29.72
C MET A 67 -20.93 5.55 30.48
N PRO A 68 -20.91 5.55 31.83
CA PRO A 68 -21.49 6.62 32.62
C PRO A 68 -20.84 7.98 32.33
N ALA A 69 -21.63 9.06 32.30
CA ALA A 69 -21.12 10.42 32.12
C ALA A 69 -20.18 10.88 33.25
N SER A 70 -20.21 10.20 34.41
CA SER A 70 -19.28 10.39 35.51
C SER A 70 -17.89 9.79 35.29
N GLY A 71 -17.70 9.03 34.22
CA GLY A 71 -16.50 8.21 34.00
C GLY A 71 -16.67 6.77 34.46
N GLY A 72 -15.71 5.91 34.08
CA GLY A 72 -15.65 4.50 34.48
C GLY A 72 -15.47 3.54 33.30
N GLU A 73 -15.88 2.29 33.52
CA GLU A 73 -15.78 1.22 32.54
C GLU A 73 -16.76 1.42 31.38
N ALA A 74 -16.27 1.20 30.15
CA ALA A 74 -17.04 1.29 28.93
C ALA A 74 -17.44 -0.11 28.44
N THR A 75 -18.67 -0.24 27.94
CA THR A 75 -19.22 -1.50 27.39
C THR A 75 -19.43 -1.35 25.89
N ALA A 76 -18.84 -2.22 25.08
CA ALA A 76 -19.07 -2.24 23.64
C ALA A 76 -20.52 -2.60 23.31
N ILE A 77 -21.12 -1.87 22.38
CA ILE A 77 -22.48 -2.12 21.86
C ILE A 77 -22.52 -2.43 20.36
N THR A 78 -21.37 -2.31 19.67
CA THR A 78 -21.18 -2.76 18.29
C THR A 78 -20.07 -3.80 18.21
N ASP A 79 -20.06 -4.58 17.13
CA ASP A 79 -18.97 -5.51 16.82
C ASP A 79 -17.76 -4.72 16.30
N GLU A 80 -16.55 -5.16 16.66
CA GLU A 80 -15.32 -4.49 16.23
C GLU A 80 -15.02 -4.60 14.71
N LEU A 81 -15.65 -5.53 13.98
CA LEU A 81 -15.55 -5.63 12.52
C LEU A 81 -16.41 -4.62 11.79
N GLY A 82 -17.26 -3.89 12.50
CA GLY A 82 -18.13 -2.88 11.91
C GLY A 82 -17.39 -1.61 11.50
N ASP A 83 -16.19 -1.35 12.04
CA ASP A 83 -15.46 -0.09 11.84
C ASP A 83 -16.38 1.13 12.06
N CYS A 84 -17.01 1.17 13.23
CA CYS A 84 -18.12 2.07 13.55
C CYS A 84 -17.60 3.39 14.13
N HIS A 85 -17.99 4.52 13.55
CA HIS A 85 -17.41 5.83 13.85
C HIS A 85 -18.42 6.97 14.00
N GLU A 86 -17.99 7.99 14.75
CA GLU A 86 -18.71 9.25 14.97
C GLU A 86 -20.19 9.07 15.38
N PRO A 87 -20.46 8.54 16.58
CA PRO A 87 -21.81 8.29 17.05
C PRO A 87 -22.60 9.59 17.28
N ALA A 88 -23.91 9.54 17.04
CA ALA A 88 -24.87 10.59 17.32
C ALA A 88 -26.15 10.02 17.96
N TRP A 89 -26.54 10.55 19.13
CA TRP A 89 -27.74 10.10 19.83
C TRP A 89 -29.01 10.61 19.16
N SER A 90 -30.03 9.75 19.08
CA SER A 90 -31.39 10.19 18.74
C SER A 90 -31.92 11.16 19.82
N PRO A 91 -32.83 12.09 19.47
CA PRO A 91 -33.34 13.08 20.43
C PRO A 91 -34.03 12.48 21.66
N ASP A 92 -34.60 11.28 21.52
CA ASP A 92 -35.23 10.52 22.60
C ASP A 92 -34.23 9.67 23.43
N GLY A 93 -32.95 9.65 23.05
CA GLY A 93 -31.88 8.90 23.73
C GLY A 93 -31.98 7.38 23.60
N ARG A 94 -32.81 6.86 22.69
CA ARG A 94 -33.03 5.41 22.53
C ARG A 94 -32.08 4.76 21.54
N ARG A 95 -31.75 5.47 20.47
CA ARG A 95 -30.90 4.99 19.37
C ARG A 95 -29.64 5.83 19.23
N ILE A 96 -28.63 5.24 18.60
CA ILE A 96 -27.39 5.89 18.22
C ILE A 96 -27.21 5.65 16.73
N ALA A 97 -27.03 6.72 15.97
CA ALA A 97 -26.59 6.68 14.57
C ALA A 97 -25.07 6.76 14.52
N PHE A 98 -24.44 6.11 13.55
CA PHE A 98 -23.01 6.15 13.28
C PHE A 98 -22.78 5.75 11.82
N HIS A 99 -21.57 5.95 11.31
CA HIS A 99 -21.17 5.39 10.02
C HIS A 99 -20.32 4.14 10.21
N SER A 100 -20.48 3.14 9.34
CA SER A 100 -19.82 1.82 9.45
C SER A 100 -19.32 1.36 8.09
N TYR A 101 -18.18 0.67 8.07
CA TYR A 101 -17.48 0.19 6.86
C TYR A 101 -17.71 -1.30 6.56
N GLN A 102 -18.70 -1.92 7.19
CA GLN A 102 -18.83 -3.38 7.24
C GLN A 102 -18.89 -4.08 5.86
N ASP A 103 -19.44 -3.42 4.84
CA ASP A 103 -19.60 -3.94 3.48
C ASP A 103 -18.61 -3.35 2.44
N GLY A 104 -17.64 -2.54 2.89
CA GLY A 104 -16.60 -1.96 2.03
C GLY A 104 -16.90 -0.57 1.48
N ASN A 105 -18.01 0.06 1.87
CA ASN A 105 -18.21 1.50 1.81
C ASN A 105 -18.71 1.99 3.17
N TYR A 106 -18.58 3.29 3.45
CA TYR A 106 -19.21 3.81 4.66
C TYR A 106 -20.70 4.03 4.42
N HIS A 107 -21.52 3.48 5.30
CA HIS A 107 -22.97 3.71 5.30
C HIS A 107 -23.45 4.19 6.65
N ILE A 108 -24.65 4.78 6.70
CA ILE A 108 -25.28 5.18 7.95
C ILE A 108 -25.99 3.99 8.56
N TRP A 109 -25.72 3.73 9.84
CA TRP A 109 -26.34 2.68 10.63
C TRP A 109 -26.95 3.25 11.90
N THR A 110 -27.90 2.51 12.46
CA THR A 110 -28.46 2.78 13.78
C THR A 110 -28.43 1.54 14.66
N VAL A 111 -28.27 1.73 15.96
CA VAL A 111 -28.36 0.68 16.99
C VAL A 111 -29.15 1.20 18.19
N GLU A 112 -29.87 0.33 18.89
CA GLU A 112 -30.48 0.69 20.17
C GLU A 112 -29.41 0.81 21.26
N LYS A 113 -29.71 1.57 22.33
CA LYS A 113 -28.80 1.78 23.47
C LYS A 113 -28.30 0.49 24.13
N ASP A 114 -29.02 -0.62 24.00
CA ASP A 114 -28.62 -1.92 24.54
C ASP A 114 -27.80 -2.78 23.56
N GLY A 115 -27.44 -2.25 22.39
CA GLY A 115 -26.72 -2.96 21.33
C GLY A 115 -27.60 -3.80 20.42
N SER A 116 -28.93 -3.82 20.64
CA SER A 116 -29.86 -4.57 19.78
C SER A 116 -30.29 -3.76 18.54
N GLN A 117 -30.96 -4.44 17.60
CA GLN A 117 -31.57 -3.83 16.41
C GLN A 117 -30.61 -3.01 15.54
N LEU A 118 -29.37 -3.50 15.38
CA LEU A 118 -28.43 -2.94 14.41
C LEU A 118 -29.06 -2.93 13.00
N THR A 119 -29.22 -1.75 12.43
CA THR A 119 -29.96 -1.53 11.17
C THR A 119 -29.18 -0.59 10.25
N GLN A 120 -28.91 -1.05 9.03
CA GLN A 120 -28.37 -0.23 7.95
C GLN A 120 -29.45 0.69 7.39
N ILE A 121 -29.15 1.99 7.28
CA ILE A 121 -30.07 3.03 6.84
C ILE A 121 -29.80 3.44 5.39
N THR A 122 -28.54 3.47 4.98
CA THR A 122 -28.13 3.78 3.60
C THR A 122 -27.34 2.64 2.97
N ASP A 123 -27.35 2.55 1.64
CA ASP A 123 -26.65 1.53 0.86
C ASP A 123 -26.11 2.09 -0.46
N GLY A 124 -25.32 1.29 -1.17
CA GLY A 124 -24.85 1.58 -2.51
C GLY A 124 -23.33 1.63 -2.65
N LEU A 125 -22.86 2.34 -3.67
CA LEU A 125 -21.43 2.43 -4.01
C LEU A 125 -20.76 3.67 -3.41
N TYR A 126 -21.48 4.44 -2.60
CA TYR A 126 -21.10 5.75 -2.08
C TYR A 126 -20.66 5.65 -0.63
N ASP A 127 -19.78 6.56 -0.20
CA ASP A 127 -19.47 6.72 1.21
C ASP A 127 -20.44 7.77 1.81
N ASP A 128 -21.24 7.36 2.78
CA ASP A 128 -22.10 8.18 3.63
C ASP A 128 -21.54 8.24 5.05
N ARG A 129 -21.31 9.45 5.58
CA ARG A 129 -20.54 9.65 6.81
C ARG A 129 -21.11 10.72 7.73
N GLU A 130 -20.60 10.74 8.97
CA GLU A 130 -20.76 11.84 9.93
C GLU A 130 -22.24 12.17 10.25
N PRO A 131 -23.07 11.19 10.67
CA PRO A 131 -24.51 11.40 10.83
C PRO A 131 -24.87 12.32 11.98
N ASP A 132 -26.01 13.01 11.87
CA ASP A 132 -26.68 13.73 12.95
C ASP A 132 -28.21 13.67 12.80
N TRP A 133 -28.94 13.79 13.90
CA TRP A 133 -30.39 13.59 13.92
C TRP A 133 -31.18 14.88 13.72
N SER A 134 -32.33 14.79 13.04
CA SER A 134 -33.33 15.86 13.11
C SER A 134 -33.86 16.03 14.55
N PRO A 135 -34.36 17.22 14.92
CA PRO A 135 -34.92 17.45 16.26
C PRO A 135 -36.11 16.53 16.59
N THR A 136 -36.83 16.09 15.55
CA THR A 136 -37.98 15.19 15.61
C THR A 136 -37.59 13.71 15.61
N GLY A 137 -36.34 13.37 15.24
CA GLY A 137 -35.84 12.00 15.18
C GLY A 137 -36.40 11.17 14.01
N ASP A 138 -37.00 11.82 13.02
CA ASP A 138 -37.60 11.23 11.82
C ASP A 138 -36.68 11.24 10.60
N THR A 139 -35.61 12.03 10.62
CA THR A 139 -34.58 12.05 9.58
C THR A 139 -33.17 12.04 10.18
N ILE A 140 -32.21 11.58 9.37
CA ILE A 140 -30.77 11.67 9.67
C ILE A 140 -30.11 12.49 8.57
N VAL A 141 -29.29 13.46 8.95
CA VAL A 141 -28.45 14.27 8.07
C VAL A 141 -27.03 13.72 8.07
N PHE A 142 -26.36 13.68 6.93
CA PHE A 142 -25.03 13.09 6.79
C PHE A 142 -24.31 13.67 5.56
N SER A 143 -23.01 13.42 5.42
CA SER A 143 -22.23 13.83 4.24
C SER A 143 -22.07 12.65 3.27
N SER A 144 -22.08 12.91 1.96
CA SER A 144 -22.07 11.82 0.96
C SER A 144 -21.39 12.21 -0.35
N ASP A 145 -20.62 11.28 -0.91
CA ASP A 145 -19.88 11.46 -2.17
C ASP A 145 -20.66 11.15 -3.46
N ARG A 146 -21.97 10.89 -3.37
CA ARG A 146 -22.80 10.45 -4.51
C ARG A 146 -22.87 11.40 -5.72
N ASN A 147 -22.43 12.65 -5.57
CA ASN A 147 -22.35 13.64 -6.66
C ASN A 147 -20.92 13.80 -7.25
N GLY A 148 -19.93 13.02 -6.78
CA GLY A 148 -18.51 13.15 -7.17
C GLY A 148 -17.72 14.14 -6.30
N ASN A 149 -18.39 14.85 -5.41
CA ASN A 149 -17.87 15.60 -4.27
C ASN A 149 -18.73 15.24 -3.04
N TYR A 150 -18.27 15.59 -1.84
CA TYR A 150 -19.11 15.46 -0.65
C TYR A 150 -20.13 16.60 -0.62
N ASP A 151 -21.41 16.27 -0.52
CA ASP A 151 -22.49 17.21 -0.21
C ASP A 151 -23.21 16.76 1.07
N ILE A 152 -24.02 17.64 1.67
CA ILE A 152 -24.90 17.29 2.79
C ILE A 152 -26.21 16.72 2.27
N TRP A 153 -26.61 15.57 2.81
CA TRP A 153 -27.83 14.87 2.47
C TRP A 153 -28.65 14.56 3.72
N GLN A 154 -29.93 14.29 3.53
CA GLN A 154 -30.80 13.75 4.56
C GLN A 154 -31.55 12.51 4.06
N VAL A 155 -31.77 11.56 4.97
CA VAL A 155 -32.60 10.37 4.77
C VAL A 155 -33.83 10.41 5.68
N SER A 156 -35.01 10.16 5.11
CA SER A 156 -36.25 9.94 5.88
C SER A 156 -36.29 8.52 6.44
N LEU A 157 -36.50 8.36 7.74
CA LEU A 157 -36.53 7.03 8.36
C LEU A 157 -37.84 6.26 8.14
N SER A 158 -38.88 6.93 7.62
CA SER A 158 -40.16 6.28 7.34
C SER A 158 -40.18 5.48 6.04
N ASP A 159 -39.38 5.90 5.06
CA ASP A 159 -39.40 5.39 3.68
C ASP A 159 -38.01 5.33 3.02
N LEU A 160 -36.95 5.72 3.73
CA LEU A 160 -35.55 5.78 3.28
C LEU A 160 -35.31 6.73 2.09
N THR A 161 -36.21 7.70 1.86
CA THR A 161 -36.03 8.69 0.79
C THR A 161 -34.83 9.60 1.09
N LEU A 162 -33.91 9.70 0.12
CA LEU A 162 -32.74 10.57 0.14
C LEU A 162 -33.01 11.92 -0.54
N THR A 163 -32.59 13.02 0.10
CA THR A 163 -32.66 14.37 -0.49
C THR A 163 -31.40 15.18 -0.19
N PRO A 164 -30.84 15.91 -1.18
CA PRO A 164 -29.69 16.77 -0.95
C PRO A 164 -30.11 18.04 -0.22
N ILE A 165 -29.29 18.49 0.73
CA ILE A 165 -29.39 19.79 1.41
C ILE A 165 -28.49 20.81 0.72
N THR A 166 -27.28 20.40 0.33
CA THR A 166 -26.33 21.23 -0.42
C THR A 166 -26.03 20.59 -1.77
N GLN A 167 -25.67 21.43 -2.75
CA GLN A 167 -25.25 21.02 -4.10
C GLN A 167 -24.26 22.06 -4.63
N ASN A 168 -22.96 21.84 -4.41
CA ASN A 168 -21.91 22.73 -4.92
C ASN A 168 -20.67 21.94 -5.35
N GLU A 169 -19.68 22.61 -5.94
CA GLU A 169 -18.47 21.94 -6.45
C GLU A 169 -17.44 21.63 -5.34
N GLY A 170 -17.53 22.31 -4.19
CA GLY A 170 -16.69 22.05 -3.03
C GLY A 170 -17.17 20.85 -2.20
N ASN A 171 -16.34 20.39 -1.27
CA ASN A 171 -16.77 19.37 -0.31
C ASN A 171 -17.48 20.01 0.88
N ASP A 172 -18.70 19.57 1.14
CA ASP A 172 -19.48 19.87 2.34
C ASP A 172 -19.58 18.64 3.24
N TYR A 173 -19.19 18.77 4.51
CA TYR A 173 -19.11 17.64 5.45
C TYR A 173 -19.27 18.04 6.92
N ASN A 174 -19.26 17.03 7.80
CA ASN A 174 -19.56 17.10 9.23
C ASN A 174 -20.82 17.92 9.57
N PRO A 175 -22.02 17.54 9.07
CA PRO A 175 -23.23 18.30 9.33
C PRO A 175 -23.66 18.21 10.81
N SER A 176 -24.18 19.31 11.35
CA SER A 176 -24.77 19.40 12.68
C SER A 176 -26.13 20.08 12.66
N VAL A 177 -27.14 19.42 13.21
CA VAL A 177 -28.52 19.89 13.17
C VAL A 177 -28.86 20.64 14.46
N SER A 178 -29.38 21.85 14.32
CA SER A 178 -29.93 22.65 15.42
C SER A 178 -31.18 21.98 15.98
N SER A 179 -31.17 21.71 17.28
CA SER A 179 -32.29 21.10 18.02
C SER A 179 -33.53 22.00 18.10
N HIS A 180 -33.42 23.29 17.76
CA HIS A 180 -34.53 24.24 17.86
C HIS A 180 -35.30 24.43 16.55
N ASN A 181 -34.59 24.62 15.44
CA ASN A 181 -35.18 25.03 14.16
C ASN A 181 -34.79 24.13 12.97
N GLY A 182 -33.97 23.10 13.18
CA GLY A 182 -33.53 22.19 12.11
C GLY A 182 -32.53 22.80 11.13
N GLN A 183 -31.98 23.98 11.41
CA GLN A 183 -30.89 24.56 10.62
C GLN A 183 -29.63 23.68 10.72
N VAL A 184 -28.91 23.50 9.61
CA VAL A 184 -27.75 22.62 9.55
C VAL A 184 -26.47 23.45 9.48
N ALA A 185 -25.55 23.25 10.43
CA ALA A 185 -24.19 23.77 10.35
C ALA A 185 -23.27 22.73 9.71
N PHE A 186 -22.36 23.10 8.83
CA PHE A 186 -21.46 22.15 8.16
C PHE A 186 -20.14 22.83 7.79
N VAL A 187 -19.11 22.02 7.54
CA VAL A 187 -17.82 22.46 6.97
C VAL A 187 -17.96 22.51 5.46
N SER A 188 -17.45 23.55 4.82
CA SER A 188 -17.39 23.68 3.37
C SER A 188 -15.99 24.05 2.88
N GLU A 189 -15.51 23.36 1.85
CA GLU A 189 -14.23 23.58 1.16
C GLU A 189 -14.39 24.36 -0.17
N ARG A 190 -15.46 25.15 -0.28
CA ARG A 190 -15.69 26.03 -1.44
C ARG A 190 -14.50 26.95 -1.69
N SER A 191 -13.97 26.93 -2.91
CA SER A 191 -12.73 27.63 -3.27
C SER A 191 -12.77 29.14 -3.05
N GLU A 192 -13.95 29.75 -3.15
CA GLU A 192 -14.15 31.19 -2.99
C GLU A 192 -14.27 31.64 -1.53
N ALA A 193 -14.66 30.73 -0.62
CA ALA A 193 -14.94 31.04 0.77
C ALA A 193 -15.00 29.77 1.65
N PRO A 194 -13.88 29.09 1.93
CA PRO A 194 -13.89 27.92 2.81
C PRO A 194 -14.26 28.32 4.25
N GLY A 195 -14.99 27.46 4.96
CA GLY A 195 -15.40 27.77 6.34
C GLY A 195 -16.56 26.95 6.89
N ILE A 196 -17.11 27.40 8.02
CA ILE A 196 -18.38 26.88 8.58
C ILE A 196 -19.54 27.61 7.92
N TYR A 197 -20.52 26.85 7.42
CA TYR A 197 -21.74 27.35 6.81
C TYR A 197 -22.98 26.92 7.60
N LEU A 198 -24.06 27.69 7.43
CA LEU A 198 -25.40 27.39 7.90
C LEU A 198 -26.35 27.22 6.71
N ALA A 199 -27.00 26.07 6.60
CA ALA A 199 -28.04 25.78 5.61
C ALA A 199 -29.43 25.80 6.25
N SER A 200 -30.33 26.54 5.61
CA SER A 200 -31.79 26.50 5.81
C SER A 200 -32.45 26.09 4.49
N PRO A 201 -33.74 25.69 4.45
CA PRO A 201 -34.37 25.20 3.22
C PRO A 201 -34.33 26.15 2.00
N SER A 202 -34.02 27.44 2.19
CA SER A 202 -33.99 28.46 1.14
C SER A 202 -32.65 29.18 0.98
N GLU A 203 -31.68 28.97 1.88
CA GLU A 203 -30.43 29.73 1.88
C GLU A 203 -29.28 29.02 2.58
N GLU A 204 -28.06 29.28 2.10
CA GLU A 204 -26.80 28.90 2.72
C GLU A 204 -26.03 30.18 3.07
N LYS A 205 -25.46 30.23 4.28
CA LYS A 205 -24.74 31.40 4.78
C LYS A 205 -23.40 30.99 5.41
N LEU A 206 -22.31 31.61 4.96
CA LEU A 206 -21.01 31.51 5.63
C LEU A 206 -21.09 32.15 7.01
N LEU A 207 -20.74 31.37 8.04
CA LEU A 207 -20.68 31.80 9.44
C LEU A 207 -19.26 32.17 9.86
N ALA A 208 -18.28 31.31 9.54
CA ALA A 208 -16.90 31.46 9.99
C ALA A 208 -15.92 31.06 8.87
N PRO A 209 -15.32 32.02 8.14
CA PRO A 209 -14.30 31.72 7.13
C PRO A 209 -13.02 31.16 7.77
N SER A 210 -12.38 30.21 7.10
CA SER A 210 -11.09 29.67 7.53
C SER A 210 -10.38 28.96 6.38
N GLU A 211 -9.08 29.19 6.26
CA GLU A 211 -8.18 28.44 5.36
C GLU A 211 -7.56 27.20 6.05
N MET A 212 -7.75 27.04 7.37
CA MET A 212 -7.38 25.81 8.08
C MET A 212 -8.39 24.71 7.78
N HIS A 213 -7.97 23.45 7.88
CA HIS A 213 -8.92 22.33 7.89
C HIS A 213 -9.85 22.48 9.08
N LEU A 214 -11.16 22.37 8.83
CA LEU A 214 -12.18 22.46 9.85
C LEU A 214 -12.82 21.10 10.08
N ALA A 215 -13.35 20.88 11.27
CA ALA A 215 -14.13 19.69 11.57
C ALA A 215 -15.23 19.94 12.59
N ALA A 216 -16.26 19.11 12.47
CA ALA A 216 -17.25 18.81 13.49
C ALA A 216 -17.88 20.02 14.20
N PRO A 217 -18.58 20.92 13.46
CA PRO A 217 -19.43 21.93 14.09
C PRO A 217 -20.44 21.27 15.04
N SER A 218 -20.77 21.94 16.16
CA SER A 218 -21.73 21.43 17.15
C SER A 218 -22.49 22.54 17.85
N TRP A 219 -23.82 22.50 17.76
CA TRP A 219 -24.73 23.47 18.37
C TRP A 219 -24.82 23.31 19.90
N ASN A 220 -24.86 24.44 20.61
CA ASN A 220 -25.20 24.46 22.04
C ASN A 220 -26.72 24.29 22.27
N GLU A 221 -27.15 24.10 23.52
CA GLU A 221 -28.56 23.79 23.82
C GLU A 221 -29.54 24.90 23.42
N THR A 222 -29.15 26.17 23.56
CA THR A 222 -29.94 27.32 23.07
C THR A 222 -29.86 27.56 21.57
N ASN A 223 -29.05 26.80 20.82
CA ASN A 223 -28.77 26.97 19.39
C ASN A 223 -28.31 28.40 19.03
N SER A 224 -27.55 29.02 19.92
CA SER A 224 -26.96 30.35 19.73
C SER A 224 -25.46 30.31 19.48
N LEU A 225 -24.79 29.23 19.91
CA LEU A 225 -23.35 29.03 19.77
C LEU A 225 -23.07 27.74 19.01
N ILE A 226 -22.00 27.75 18.23
CA ILE A 226 -21.46 26.59 17.52
C ILE A 226 -19.99 26.45 17.87
N THR A 227 -19.59 25.32 18.44
CA THR A 227 -18.16 24.97 18.50
C THR A 227 -17.73 24.33 17.21
N PHE A 228 -16.48 24.52 16.79
CA PHE A 228 -15.84 23.75 15.72
C PHE A 228 -14.33 23.69 15.94
N ILE A 229 -13.68 22.72 15.30
CA ILE A 229 -12.24 22.49 15.45
C ILE A 229 -11.54 22.92 14.17
N ALA A 230 -10.39 23.58 14.30
CA ALA A 230 -9.51 23.95 13.20
C ALA A 230 -8.11 23.38 13.41
N TYR A 231 -7.51 22.79 12.37
CA TYR A 231 -6.19 22.18 12.47
C TYR A 231 -5.38 22.26 11.16
N ASN A 232 -4.06 22.07 11.26
CA ASN A 232 -3.13 22.19 10.12
C ASN A 232 -1.81 21.41 10.32
N GLY A 233 -1.81 20.33 11.09
CA GLY A 233 -0.62 19.53 11.45
C GLY A 233 0.29 20.15 12.52
N GLU A 234 0.20 21.46 12.74
CA GLU A 234 1.00 22.17 13.74
C GLU A 234 0.22 22.43 15.02
N SER A 235 -1.05 22.77 14.85
CA SER A 235 -1.95 23.15 15.93
C SER A 235 -3.33 22.55 15.70
N SER A 236 -4.02 22.28 16.81
CA SER A 236 -5.45 21.95 16.81
C SER A 236 -6.16 22.90 17.78
N ILE A 237 -7.15 23.62 17.27
CA ILE A 237 -7.76 24.78 17.93
C ILE A 237 -9.27 24.60 18.01
N MET A 238 -9.84 24.81 19.19
CA MET A 238 -11.29 24.85 19.38
C MET A 238 -11.78 26.29 19.31
N TYR A 239 -12.70 26.55 18.39
CA TYR A 239 -13.40 27.80 18.25
C TYR A 239 -14.85 27.69 18.72
N VAL A 240 -15.42 28.83 19.09
CA VAL A 240 -16.84 29.03 19.37
C VAL A 240 -17.32 30.22 18.54
N ALA A 241 -18.26 29.98 17.63
CA ALA A 241 -18.93 31.01 16.84
C ALA A 241 -20.31 31.31 17.41
N ASN A 242 -20.74 32.57 17.31
CA ASN A 242 -22.12 32.96 17.57
C ASN A 242 -22.94 32.91 16.28
N ALA A 243 -23.93 32.02 16.22
CA ALA A 243 -24.71 31.75 14.99
C ALA A 243 -25.46 32.99 14.44
N GLY A 244 -25.73 33.99 15.28
CA GLY A 244 -26.41 35.23 14.90
C GLY A 244 -25.48 36.36 14.44
N SER A 245 -24.16 36.18 14.49
CA SER A 245 -23.17 37.22 14.16
C SER A 245 -21.91 36.62 13.51
N GLU A 246 -20.90 37.44 13.24
CA GLU A 246 -19.59 36.98 12.74
C GLU A 246 -18.56 36.83 13.88
N ASP A 247 -19.01 36.84 15.15
CA ASP A 247 -18.14 36.69 16.31
C ASP A 247 -17.68 35.23 16.46
N VAL A 248 -16.37 35.02 16.37
CA VAL A 248 -15.69 33.73 16.51
C VAL A 248 -14.56 33.88 17.52
N GLN A 249 -14.55 33.04 18.55
CA GLN A 249 -13.59 33.10 19.64
C GLN A 249 -12.89 31.77 19.84
N GLN A 250 -11.56 31.80 19.93
CA GLN A 250 -10.80 30.64 20.36
C GLN A 250 -11.07 30.38 21.85
N THR A 251 -11.34 29.12 22.18
CA THR A 251 -11.51 28.69 23.58
C THR A 251 -10.46 27.69 24.03
N SER A 252 -9.77 26.98 23.12
CA SER A 252 -8.69 26.05 23.46
C SER A 252 -7.44 26.77 23.98
N ILE A 253 -6.61 26.03 24.73
CA ILE A 253 -5.29 26.50 25.17
C ILE A 253 -4.20 26.05 24.18
N GLN A 254 -3.06 26.73 24.18
CA GLN A 254 -1.94 26.40 23.31
C GLN A 254 -1.39 24.99 23.63
N GLY A 255 -1.13 24.20 22.59
CA GLY A 255 -0.47 22.89 22.68
C GLY A 255 -1.38 21.69 22.98
N GLU A 256 -2.68 21.93 23.15
CA GLU A 256 -3.70 20.88 23.30
C GLU A 256 -3.89 20.14 21.97
N ASP A 257 -3.85 18.81 22.01
CA ASP A 257 -4.07 17.95 20.84
C ASP A 257 -5.54 17.56 20.75
N ILE A 258 -6.35 18.45 20.19
CA ILE A 258 -7.79 18.28 20.05
C ILE A 258 -8.09 17.41 18.83
N PHE A 259 -8.84 16.33 19.03
CA PHE A 259 -9.23 15.45 17.93
C PHE A 259 -10.40 16.07 17.16
N PRO A 260 -10.49 15.86 15.83
CA PRO A 260 -11.41 16.56 14.94
C PRO A 260 -12.85 16.03 15.02
N PHE A 261 -13.38 15.80 16.23
CA PHE A 261 -14.71 15.22 16.45
C PHE A 261 -15.62 16.14 17.26
N ARG A 262 -16.93 15.90 17.11
CA ARG A 262 -17.98 16.77 17.61
C ARG A 262 -17.92 16.94 19.13
N THR A 263 -18.07 18.19 19.59
CA THR A 263 -18.27 18.47 21.02
C THR A 263 -19.70 18.13 21.44
N SER A 264 -19.92 17.85 22.72
CA SER A 264 -21.25 17.58 23.27
C SER A 264 -21.57 18.49 24.44
N TRP A 265 -22.54 19.39 24.28
CA TRP A 265 -22.88 20.39 25.29
C TRP A 265 -23.66 19.79 26.46
N LEU A 266 -23.19 20.06 27.68
CA LEU A 266 -23.91 19.75 28.94
C LEU A 266 -24.94 20.83 29.29
N ASN A 267 -24.66 22.07 28.87
CA ASN A 267 -25.49 23.27 29.00
C ASN A 267 -24.91 24.35 28.07
N ASP A 268 -25.51 25.53 28.02
CA ASP A 268 -25.13 26.62 27.09
C ASP A 268 -23.68 27.14 27.19
N SER A 269 -22.95 26.77 28.23
CA SER A 269 -21.59 27.25 28.48
C SER A 269 -20.57 26.13 28.69
N THR A 270 -20.98 24.86 28.78
CA THR A 270 -20.10 23.75 29.15
C THR A 270 -20.27 22.60 28.19
N PHE A 271 -19.17 22.08 27.64
CA PHE A 271 -19.19 20.99 26.67
C PHE A 271 -18.10 19.95 26.93
N LEU A 272 -18.36 18.73 26.47
CA LEU A 272 -17.41 17.63 26.35
C LEU A 272 -16.72 17.64 25.00
N TYR A 273 -15.47 17.20 24.96
CA TYR A 273 -14.68 17.01 23.75
C TYR A 273 -13.57 15.99 24.02
N THR A 274 -12.93 15.50 22.97
CA THR A 274 -11.79 14.57 23.08
C THR A 274 -10.49 15.28 22.69
N ALA A 275 -9.47 15.13 23.53
CA ALA A 275 -8.15 15.71 23.32
C ALA A 275 -7.11 15.06 24.23
N ASP A 276 -5.84 15.08 23.82
CA ASP A 276 -4.71 14.54 24.59
C ASP A 276 -4.94 13.10 25.07
N GLY A 277 -5.59 12.28 24.25
CA GLY A 277 -5.94 10.90 24.60
C GLY A 277 -7.09 10.77 25.61
N LYS A 278 -7.73 11.86 26.03
CA LYS A 278 -8.73 11.89 27.11
C LYS A 278 -10.08 12.45 26.66
N ILE A 279 -11.11 12.15 27.45
CA ILE A 279 -12.39 12.87 27.42
C ILE A 279 -12.27 14.06 28.37
N LYS A 280 -12.53 15.26 27.87
CA LYS A 280 -12.39 16.51 28.61
C LYS A 280 -13.69 17.31 28.62
N LYS A 281 -13.83 18.15 29.63
CA LYS A 281 -14.94 19.07 29.82
C LYS A 281 -14.43 20.48 30.03
N ARG A 282 -14.95 21.43 29.25
CA ARG A 282 -14.60 22.85 29.34
C ARG A 282 -15.83 23.69 29.60
N THR A 283 -15.67 24.75 30.39
CA THR A 283 -16.69 25.78 30.61
C THR A 283 -16.20 27.12 30.08
N LEU A 284 -16.98 27.77 29.23
CA LEU A 284 -16.68 29.10 28.68
C LEU A 284 -16.48 30.12 29.80
N GLY A 285 -15.43 30.93 29.67
CA GLY A 285 -15.05 31.94 30.66
C GLY A 285 -14.37 31.38 31.92
N LYS A 286 -14.12 30.07 32.01
CA LYS A 286 -13.26 29.47 33.04
C LYS A 286 -11.95 28.99 32.42
N GLU A 287 -10.85 29.14 33.15
CA GLU A 287 -9.55 28.60 32.74
C GLU A 287 -9.49 27.08 33.01
N GLY A 288 -8.87 26.35 32.08
CA GLY A 288 -8.62 24.91 32.20
C GLY A 288 -9.77 23.99 31.78
N PHE A 289 -9.64 22.71 32.11
CA PHE A 289 -10.59 21.65 31.79
C PHE A 289 -10.66 20.60 32.92
N GLU A 290 -11.75 19.85 32.97
CA GLU A 290 -11.90 18.64 33.80
C GLU A 290 -11.74 17.40 32.91
N THR A 291 -11.11 16.34 33.40
CA THR A 291 -10.96 15.06 32.67
C THR A 291 -11.98 14.04 33.19
N ILE A 292 -12.62 13.32 32.28
CA ILE A 292 -13.49 12.18 32.57
C ILE A 292 -12.70 10.91 32.25
N ALA A 293 -12.44 10.09 33.26
CA ALA A 293 -11.71 8.84 33.08
C ALA A 293 -12.61 7.80 32.40
N PHE A 294 -12.03 7.03 31.48
CA PHE A 294 -12.65 5.85 30.90
C PHE A 294 -11.68 4.67 30.95
N GLU A 295 -12.23 3.45 30.89
CA GLU A 295 -11.48 2.24 30.63
C GLU A 295 -12.29 1.35 29.69
N ALA A 296 -11.71 0.97 28.55
CA ALA A 296 -12.29 -0.02 27.63
C ALA A 296 -11.36 -1.24 27.58
N THR A 297 -11.93 -2.44 27.63
CA THR A 297 -11.14 -3.68 27.54
C THR A 297 -11.40 -4.38 26.22
N VAL A 298 -10.34 -4.58 25.45
CA VAL A 298 -10.37 -5.40 24.23
C VAL A 298 -9.62 -6.70 24.45
N ASN A 299 -10.06 -7.77 23.80
CA ASN A 299 -9.47 -9.10 23.94
C ASN A 299 -8.79 -9.48 22.63
N LEU A 300 -7.47 -9.67 22.65
CA LEU A 300 -6.70 -10.10 21.48
C LEU A 300 -6.62 -11.62 21.42
N ASN A 301 -6.72 -12.19 20.22
CA ASN A 301 -6.53 -13.61 19.97
C ASN A 301 -5.29 -13.82 19.07
N ARG A 302 -4.22 -14.39 19.64
CA ARG A 302 -2.91 -14.51 18.98
C ARG A 302 -2.45 -15.97 18.87
N PRO A 303 -3.15 -16.83 18.10
CA PRO A 303 -2.72 -18.21 17.93
C PRO A 303 -1.40 -18.28 17.18
N LYS A 304 -0.50 -19.16 17.64
CA LYS A 304 0.71 -19.49 16.86
C LYS A 304 0.32 -20.31 15.64
N TYR A 305 1.03 -20.13 14.55
CA TYR A 305 0.91 -20.94 13.34
C TYR A 305 2.30 -21.36 12.86
N THR A 306 2.33 -22.41 12.03
CA THR A 306 3.58 -22.90 11.44
C THR A 306 4.01 -21.98 10.32
N ARG A 307 5.13 -21.29 10.50
CA ARG A 307 5.71 -20.43 9.45
C ARG A 307 6.29 -21.28 8.31
N LYS A 308 6.22 -20.74 7.10
CA LYS A 308 6.90 -21.24 5.89
C LYS A 308 8.39 -21.43 6.19
N THR A 309 8.93 -22.55 5.74
CA THR A 309 10.35 -22.86 5.89
C THR A 309 11.12 -22.47 4.63
N TYR A 310 12.35 -21.98 4.81
CA TYR A 310 13.23 -21.61 3.72
C TYR A 310 14.37 -22.61 3.63
N ASN A 311 14.63 -23.13 2.42
CA ASN A 311 15.80 -23.95 2.14
C ASN A 311 16.81 -23.14 1.34
N PHE A 312 17.69 -22.45 2.03
CA PHE A 312 18.76 -21.66 1.40
C PHE A 312 19.92 -22.51 0.88
N ASP A 313 19.96 -23.82 1.19
CA ASP A 313 20.96 -24.77 0.68
C ASP A 313 20.55 -25.44 -0.64
N SER A 314 19.33 -25.20 -1.14
CA SER A 314 18.84 -25.78 -2.39
C SER A 314 19.62 -25.25 -3.60
N GLN A 315 20.19 -26.17 -4.38
CA GLN A 315 20.75 -25.92 -5.71
C GLN A 315 19.94 -26.61 -6.81
N GLU A 316 18.66 -26.88 -6.54
CA GLU A 316 17.78 -27.52 -7.52
C GLU A 316 17.58 -26.62 -8.73
N MET A 317 17.59 -27.23 -9.93
CA MET A 317 17.17 -26.55 -11.16
C MET A 317 15.67 -26.25 -11.10
N ARG A 318 15.29 -25.07 -11.58
CA ARG A 318 13.93 -24.51 -11.52
C ARG A 318 13.57 -23.86 -12.84
N THR A 319 12.31 -23.94 -13.23
CA THR A 319 11.75 -23.10 -14.29
C THR A 319 11.47 -21.70 -13.71
N PRO A 320 11.82 -20.61 -14.42
CA PRO A 320 11.49 -19.27 -13.95
C PRO A 320 9.99 -19.04 -14.00
N MET A 321 9.46 -18.45 -12.94
CA MET A 321 8.05 -18.05 -12.82
C MET A 321 7.88 -16.52 -12.92
N GLY A 322 8.97 -15.77 -12.77
CA GLY A 322 9.02 -14.33 -12.98
C GLY A 322 9.00 -13.96 -14.46
N ILE A 323 7.86 -14.17 -15.12
CA ILE A 323 7.67 -13.85 -16.53
C ILE A 323 7.06 -12.46 -16.69
N MET A 324 7.83 -11.55 -17.29
CA MET A 324 7.44 -10.16 -17.47
C MET A 324 7.02 -9.87 -18.91
N GLY A 325 5.85 -9.23 -19.05
CA GLY A 325 5.34 -8.69 -20.31
C GLY A 325 5.24 -9.67 -21.48
N PRO A 326 4.66 -10.89 -21.33
CA PRO A 326 4.53 -11.81 -22.44
C PRO A 326 3.64 -11.22 -23.54
N VAL A 327 4.14 -11.21 -24.78
CA VAL A 327 3.42 -10.73 -25.96
C VAL A 327 3.48 -11.76 -27.08
N VAL A 328 2.31 -12.13 -27.61
CA VAL A 328 2.21 -13.10 -28.71
C VAL A 328 2.52 -12.42 -30.05
N SER A 329 3.22 -13.13 -30.94
CA SER A 329 3.53 -12.64 -32.28
C SER A 329 2.25 -12.46 -33.11
N PRO A 330 2.25 -11.56 -34.12
CA PRO A 330 1.07 -11.30 -34.95
C PRO A 330 0.51 -12.56 -35.64
N ASP A 331 1.38 -13.51 -35.99
CA ASP A 331 0.99 -14.80 -36.59
C ASP A 331 0.49 -15.84 -35.58
N GLY A 332 0.57 -15.56 -34.28
CA GLY A 332 0.12 -16.42 -33.20
C GLY A 332 1.03 -17.61 -32.87
N ASN A 333 2.24 -17.67 -33.44
CA ASN A 333 3.12 -18.85 -33.33
C ASN A 333 4.22 -18.75 -32.29
N SER A 334 4.50 -17.56 -31.76
CA SER A 334 5.58 -17.32 -30.79
C SER A 334 5.16 -16.35 -29.69
N VAL A 335 5.82 -16.41 -28.54
CA VAL A 335 5.63 -15.46 -27.44
C VAL A 335 6.98 -14.87 -27.06
N ALA A 336 7.09 -13.54 -27.08
CA ALA A 336 8.24 -12.83 -26.54
C ALA A 336 7.98 -12.42 -25.09
N PHE A 337 8.96 -12.55 -24.21
CA PHE A 337 8.84 -12.19 -22.79
C PHE A 337 10.21 -11.94 -22.16
N THR A 338 10.22 -11.25 -21.03
CA THR A 338 11.42 -11.11 -20.19
C THR A 338 11.40 -12.14 -19.06
N ALA A 339 12.55 -12.76 -18.81
CA ALA A 339 12.83 -13.57 -17.62
C ALA A 339 14.32 -13.45 -17.29
N LEU A 340 14.72 -13.52 -16.01
CA LEU A 340 16.13 -13.43 -15.60
C LEU A 340 16.85 -12.24 -16.27
N SER A 341 16.16 -11.10 -16.35
CA SER A 341 16.57 -9.82 -16.91
C SER A 341 16.90 -9.80 -18.41
N ASN A 342 16.62 -10.88 -19.14
CA ASN A 342 16.89 -11.01 -20.57
C ASN A 342 15.60 -11.26 -21.35
N LEU A 343 15.62 -10.91 -22.63
CA LEU A 343 14.51 -11.09 -23.57
C LEU A 343 14.61 -12.47 -24.24
N TYR A 344 13.48 -13.18 -24.30
CA TYR A 344 13.36 -14.49 -24.92
C TYR A 344 12.18 -14.53 -25.88
N ILE A 345 12.25 -15.43 -26.88
CA ILE A 345 11.15 -15.81 -27.75
C ILE A 345 10.94 -17.33 -27.62
N GLN A 346 9.77 -17.74 -27.13
CA GLN A 346 9.34 -19.13 -27.13
C GLN A 346 8.46 -19.40 -28.35
N GLN A 347 8.89 -20.28 -29.25
CA GLN A 347 8.01 -20.81 -30.30
C GLN A 347 6.99 -21.75 -29.67
N ILE A 348 5.69 -21.56 -29.95
CA ILE A 348 4.62 -22.39 -29.38
C ILE A 348 4.71 -23.79 -29.97
N GLY A 349 5.03 -24.77 -29.11
CA GLY A 349 5.32 -26.15 -29.51
C GLY A 349 6.70 -26.35 -30.15
N GLY A 350 7.61 -25.38 -30.03
CA GLY A 350 8.96 -25.39 -30.59
C GLY A 350 10.05 -24.96 -29.59
N GLU A 351 11.15 -24.44 -30.12
CA GLU A 351 12.35 -24.09 -29.34
C GLU A 351 12.29 -22.68 -28.72
N LEU A 352 13.01 -22.50 -27.62
CA LEU A 352 13.26 -21.20 -26.98
C LEU A 352 14.50 -20.53 -27.60
N THR A 353 14.39 -19.24 -27.93
CA THR A 353 15.51 -18.41 -28.38
C THR A 353 15.77 -17.28 -27.39
N GLN A 354 17.00 -17.17 -26.91
CA GLN A 354 17.46 -16.01 -26.13
C GLN A 354 17.82 -14.87 -27.09
N VAL A 355 17.19 -13.71 -26.91
CA VAL A 355 17.28 -12.54 -27.80
C VAL A 355 18.36 -11.56 -27.32
N THR A 356 18.49 -11.39 -26.01
CA THR A 356 19.51 -10.57 -25.35
C THR A 356 20.27 -11.38 -24.30
N ASP A 357 21.55 -11.06 -24.13
CA ASP A 357 22.46 -11.73 -23.19
C ASP A 357 23.59 -10.77 -22.78
N ASP A 358 23.24 -9.76 -21.97
CA ASP A 358 24.20 -8.79 -21.46
C ASP A 358 23.95 -8.46 -19.98
N ALA A 359 24.45 -7.32 -19.47
CA ALA A 359 24.35 -6.91 -18.07
C ALA A 359 23.12 -6.06 -17.74
N PHE A 360 22.31 -5.69 -18.74
CA PHE A 360 21.24 -4.71 -18.62
C PHE A 360 19.88 -5.37 -18.40
N VAL A 361 18.87 -4.60 -18.04
CA VAL A 361 17.50 -5.10 -17.83
C VAL A 361 16.65 -4.75 -19.05
N ASP A 362 15.98 -5.76 -19.62
CA ASP A 362 15.07 -5.60 -20.75
C ASP A 362 13.62 -5.78 -20.32
N LEU A 363 12.75 -4.82 -20.65
CA LEU A 363 11.38 -4.77 -20.17
C LEU A 363 10.37 -4.58 -21.30
N ASP A 364 9.15 -5.06 -21.02
CA ASP A 364 7.91 -4.74 -21.76
C ASP A 364 8.03 -4.86 -23.30
N PRO A 365 8.42 -6.03 -23.85
CA PRO A 365 8.55 -6.18 -25.29
C PRO A 365 7.22 -5.99 -26.03
N ASP A 366 7.30 -5.58 -27.29
CA ASP A 366 6.18 -5.50 -28.23
C ASP A 366 6.62 -5.85 -29.66
N TRP A 367 5.81 -6.60 -30.38
CA TRP A 367 6.10 -7.01 -31.76
C TRP A 367 5.77 -5.91 -32.76
N SER A 368 6.64 -5.73 -33.76
CA SER A 368 6.24 -4.99 -34.96
C SER A 368 5.05 -5.69 -35.63
N PRO A 369 4.12 -4.96 -36.29
CA PRO A 369 2.94 -5.59 -36.90
C PRO A 369 3.24 -6.65 -37.95
N ASP A 370 4.44 -6.61 -38.55
CA ASP A 370 4.92 -7.61 -39.52
C ASP A 370 5.70 -8.78 -38.88
N GLY A 371 5.92 -8.76 -37.56
CA GLY A 371 6.60 -9.80 -36.80
C GLY A 371 8.12 -9.87 -37.00
N GLN A 372 8.75 -8.87 -37.65
CA GLN A 372 10.18 -8.90 -37.98
C GLN A 372 11.08 -8.23 -36.93
N SER A 373 10.51 -7.48 -35.98
CA SER A 373 11.26 -6.76 -34.97
C SER A 373 10.55 -6.75 -33.62
N LEU A 374 11.32 -6.57 -32.55
CA LEU A 374 10.84 -6.31 -31.20
C LEU A 374 11.27 -4.92 -30.76
N VAL A 375 10.34 -4.13 -30.20
CA VAL A 375 10.66 -2.96 -29.38
C VAL A 375 10.59 -3.34 -27.91
N PHE A 376 11.45 -2.78 -27.09
CA PHE A 376 11.49 -3.01 -25.64
C PHE A 376 12.16 -1.83 -24.93
N SER A 377 11.96 -1.71 -23.62
CA SER A 377 12.65 -0.73 -22.77
C SER A 377 13.91 -1.34 -22.18
N SER A 378 15.04 -0.61 -22.17
CA SER A 378 16.29 -1.10 -21.59
C SER A 378 17.18 0.00 -21.02
N ASP A 379 17.91 -0.33 -19.96
CA ASP A 379 18.83 0.57 -19.27
C ASP A 379 20.26 0.59 -19.81
N ARG A 380 20.50 0.00 -21.00
CA ARG A 380 21.77 0.05 -21.74
C ARG A 380 22.36 1.45 -21.91
N GLY A 381 21.51 2.48 -21.96
CA GLY A 381 21.90 3.89 -22.04
C GLY A 381 22.20 4.55 -20.69
N GLY A 382 22.13 3.81 -19.57
CA GLY A 382 22.23 4.32 -18.18
C GLY A 382 20.88 4.64 -17.52
N LYS A 383 19.79 4.56 -18.29
CA LYS A 383 18.38 4.64 -17.86
C LYS A 383 17.52 3.94 -18.90
N MET A 384 16.25 3.67 -18.57
CA MET A 384 15.32 3.04 -19.50
C MET A 384 15.05 3.92 -20.70
N ASP A 385 15.48 3.47 -21.87
CA ASP A 385 15.16 4.01 -23.18
C ASP A 385 14.52 2.93 -24.05
N LEU A 386 13.86 3.32 -25.13
CA LEU A 386 13.33 2.37 -26.11
C LEU A 386 14.44 1.89 -27.04
N TRP A 387 14.51 0.58 -27.23
CA TRP A 387 15.41 -0.09 -28.15
C TRP A 387 14.59 -0.99 -29.07
N MET A 388 15.09 -1.17 -30.29
CA MET A 388 14.46 -2.05 -31.28
C MET A 388 15.48 -3.03 -31.84
N GLN A 389 15.13 -4.30 -31.85
CA GLN A 389 15.94 -5.37 -32.39
C GLN A 389 15.28 -5.97 -33.62
N ASP A 390 16.01 -5.98 -34.73
CA ASP A 390 15.65 -6.69 -35.95
C ASP A 390 15.97 -8.18 -35.79
N LEU A 391 14.97 -9.05 -35.91
CA LEU A 391 15.12 -10.48 -35.61
C LEU A 391 15.84 -11.25 -36.72
N GLY A 392 15.90 -10.71 -37.95
CA GLY A 392 16.59 -11.35 -39.06
C GLY A 392 18.11 -11.13 -39.04
N SER A 393 18.53 -9.90 -38.70
CA SER A 393 19.94 -9.49 -38.67
C SER A 393 20.56 -9.52 -37.27
N GLY A 394 19.74 -9.48 -36.22
CA GLY A 394 20.17 -9.30 -34.83
C GLY A 394 20.62 -7.87 -34.50
N GLN A 395 20.42 -6.91 -35.42
CA GLN A 395 20.82 -5.52 -35.19
C GLN A 395 19.91 -4.86 -34.14
N VAL A 396 20.53 -4.27 -33.12
CA VAL A 396 19.86 -3.48 -32.09
C VAL A 396 20.05 -1.98 -32.35
N LYS A 397 18.98 -1.19 -32.25
CA LYS A 397 18.98 0.26 -32.46
C LYS A 397 18.27 0.96 -31.29
N GLN A 398 18.92 1.97 -30.71
CA GLN A 398 18.28 2.89 -29.76
C GLN A 398 17.29 3.81 -30.50
N LEU A 399 16.09 3.95 -29.94
CA LEU A 399 15.00 4.77 -30.50
C LEU A 399 14.75 6.06 -29.71
N THR A 400 15.02 6.09 -28.40
CA THR A 400 14.89 7.29 -27.56
C THR A 400 16.16 7.59 -26.79
N ASP A 401 16.35 8.86 -26.45
CA ASP A 401 17.32 9.38 -25.48
C ASP A 401 16.72 10.68 -24.91
N ILE A 402 15.60 10.53 -24.19
CA ILE A 402 14.86 11.64 -23.55
C ILE A 402 15.31 11.79 -22.10
N GLU A 403 15.05 12.89 -21.39
CA GLU A 403 15.53 13.03 -20.00
C GLU A 403 14.97 11.95 -19.07
N GLU A 404 13.68 11.70 -19.16
CA GLU A 404 12.88 10.71 -18.43
C GLU A 404 13.21 9.26 -18.84
N SER A 405 12.61 8.30 -18.15
CA SER A 405 12.63 6.89 -18.55
C SER A 405 11.46 6.56 -19.48
N ALA A 406 11.74 5.94 -20.63
CA ALA A 406 10.74 5.53 -21.62
C ALA A 406 10.30 4.07 -21.39
N LEU A 407 9.02 3.86 -21.08
CA LEU A 407 8.46 2.57 -20.63
C LEU A 407 7.22 2.14 -21.42
N ALA A 408 6.93 0.83 -21.37
CA ALA A 408 5.74 0.19 -21.92
C ALA A 408 5.44 0.55 -23.40
N PRO A 409 6.39 0.32 -24.32
CA PRO A 409 6.19 0.63 -25.74
C PRO A 409 5.06 -0.19 -26.36
N SER A 410 4.30 0.42 -27.28
CA SER A 410 3.31 -0.27 -28.10
C SER A 410 3.29 0.25 -29.54
N PHE A 411 3.42 -0.65 -30.51
CA PHE A 411 3.39 -0.31 -31.94
C PHE A 411 2.00 0.13 -32.41
N SER A 412 1.97 1.16 -33.27
CA SER A 412 0.78 1.48 -34.07
C SER A 412 0.47 0.33 -35.04
N PRO A 413 -0.80 0.13 -35.44
CA PRO A 413 -1.17 -0.95 -36.37
C PRO A 413 -0.46 -0.89 -37.73
N ASP A 414 -0.03 0.30 -38.16
CA ASP A 414 0.71 0.50 -39.41
C ASP A 414 2.24 0.40 -39.25
N GLY A 415 2.73 0.19 -38.03
CA GLY A 415 4.14 -0.03 -37.70
C GLY A 415 5.03 1.21 -37.82
N LYS A 416 4.46 2.41 -37.95
CA LYS A 416 5.25 3.66 -38.13
C LYS A 416 5.46 4.45 -36.84
N GLN A 417 4.66 4.18 -35.82
CA GLN A 417 4.64 4.93 -34.57
C GLN A 417 4.69 3.98 -33.37
N ILE A 418 5.20 4.47 -32.25
CA ILE A 418 5.24 3.76 -30.97
C ILE A 418 4.65 4.68 -29.90
N ALA A 419 3.62 4.22 -29.20
CA ALA A 419 3.14 4.86 -27.98
C ALA A 419 3.96 4.36 -26.78
N PHE A 420 4.33 5.24 -25.86
CA PHE A 420 5.08 4.89 -24.66
C PHE A 420 4.87 5.92 -23.54
N TYR A 421 5.27 5.59 -22.31
CA TYR A 421 5.26 6.55 -21.21
C TYR A 421 6.65 7.11 -20.94
N ALA A 422 6.76 8.44 -20.89
CA ALA A 422 7.89 9.12 -20.24
C ALA A 422 7.60 9.21 -18.74
N THR A 423 8.49 8.65 -17.92
CA THR A 423 8.32 8.55 -16.46
C THR A 423 9.54 9.07 -15.71
N ASP A 424 9.28 9.81 -14.62
CA ASP A 424 10.33 10.27 -13.74
C ASP A 424 10.82 9.11 -12.86
N ALA A 425 12.11 8.80 -12.95
CA ALA A 425 12.74 7.74 -12.15
C ALA A 425 12.65 8.00 -10.62
N ARG A 426 12.35 9.23 -10.19
CA ARG A 426 12.09 9.60 -8.78
C ARG A 426 10.72 9.22 -8.30
N ASN A 427 9.77 9.04 -9.20
CA ASN A 427 8.37 8.83 -8.89
C ASN A 427 7.81 7.70 -9.76
N VAL A 428 8.49 6.55 -9.75
CA VAL A 428 8.12 5.35 -10.51
C VAL A 428 6.76 4.76 -10.13
N TRP A 429 6.22 5.14 -8.97
CA TRP A 429 4.85 4.82 -8.52
C TRP A 429 3.87 6.00 -8.71
N GLY A 430 4.30 7.02 -9.45
CA GLY A 430 3.57 8.24 -9.74
C GLY A 430 2.90 8.24 -11.11
N SER A 431 3.07 9.34 -11.84
CA SER A 431 2.42 9.53 -13.14
C SER A 431 3.41 9.35 -14.30
N GLY A 432 2.89 8.91 -15.45
CA GLY A 432 3.62 8.86 -16.72
C GLY A 432 2.95 9.72 -17.78
N THR A 433 3.74 10.43 -18.58
CA THR A 433 3.25 11.22 -19.71
C THR A 433 3.17 10.34 -20.95
N LEU A 434 1.98 10.22 -21.56
CA LEU A 434 1.80 9.44 -22.78
C LEU A 434 2.40 10.18 -23.98
N ASN A 435 3.32 9.50 -24.65
CA ASN A 435 4.06 10.01 -25.79
C ASN A 435 3.84 9.13 -27.02
N ILE A 436 3.99 9.73 -28.21
CA ILE A 436 4.10 9.00 -29.47
C ILE A 436 5.43 9.33 -30.14
N LEU A 437 6.21 8.30 -30.45
CA LEU A 437 7.41 8.36 -31.28
C LEU A 437 7.07 8.02 -32.73
N ASN A 438 7.46 8.89 -33.67
CA ASN A 438 7.53 8.55 -35.09
C ASN A 438 8.88 7.88 -35.40
N ILE A 439 8.85 6.62 -35.83
CA ILE A 439 10.07 5.80 -35.99
C ILE A 439 11.00 6.34 -37.10
N ALA A 440 10.42 6.90 -38.16
CA ALA A 440 11.17 7.35 -39.32
C ALA A 440 11.87 8.70 -39.09
N SER A 441 11.19 9.65 -38.46
CA SER A 441 11.75 10.97 -38.16
C SER A 441 12.49 11.04 -36.83
N GLY A 442 12.17 10.16 -35.88
CA GLY A 442 12.62 10.26 -34.49
C GLY A 442 11.89 11.32 -33.66
N GLU A 443 10.81 11.91 -34.20
CA GLU A 443 10.00 12.93 -33.52
C GLU A 443 9.16 12.31 -32.41
N ILE A 444 9.17 12.94 -31.23
CA ILE A 444 8.39 12.53 -30.06
C ILE A 444 7.38 13.64 -29.74
N THR A 445 6.11 13.25 -29.56
CA THR A 445 5.01 14.17 -29.27
C THR A 445 4.24 13.73 -28.03
N ASP A 446 4.05 14.65 -27.09
CA ASP A 446 3.16 14.48 -25.93
C ASP A 446 1.69 14.47 -26.39
N ILE A 447 0.92 13.46 -25.97
CA ILE A 447 -0.49 13.29 -26.38
C ILE A 447 -1.45 13.73 -25.27
N HIS A 448 -1.04 13.61 -24.01
CA HIS A 448 -1.91 13.82 -22.85
C HIS A 448 -1.07 14.24 -21.63
N ALA A 449 -1.72 14.91 -20.67
CA ALA A 449 -1.10 15.23 -19.39
C ALA A 449 -0.63 13.95 -18.64
N PRO A 450 0.21 14.06 -17.60
CA PRO A 450 0.65 12.89 -16.84
C PRO A 450 -0.55 12.10 -16.27
N VAL A 451 -0.61 10.80 -16.59
CA VAL A 451 -1.65 9.89 -16.09
C VAL A 451 -1.09 9.11 -14.91
N PHE A 452 -1.85 8.99 -13.82
CA PHE A 452 -1.42 8.33 -12.59
C PHE A 452 -1.47 6.80 -12.70
N VAL A 453 -0.29 6.16 -12.71
CA VAL A 453 -0.08 4.70 -12.82
C VAL A 453 -1.03 4.00 -13.82
N PRO A 454 -0.98 4.34 -15.12
CA PRO A 454 -1.87 3.79 -16.14
C PRO A 454 -1.46 2.38 -16.58
N SER A 455 -2.32 1.72 -17.37
CA SER A 455 -1.97 0.49 -18.07
C SER A 455 -1.00 0.71 -19.25
N LYS A 456 -0.37 -0.35 -19.77
CA LYS A 456 0.22 -0.35 -21.14
C LYS A 456 -0.81 0.21 -22.15
N PRO A 457 -0.43 1.14 -23.04
CA PRO A 457 -1.33 1.71 -24.04
C PRO A 457 -1.69 0.67 -25.12
N SER A 458 -2.91 0.75 -25.65
CA SER A 458 -3.41 -0.13 -26.71
C SER A 458 -4.05 0.69 -27.84
N TRP A 459 -3.59 0.48 -29.07
CA TRP A 459 -4.07 1.24 -30.23
C TRP A 459 -5.39 0.72 -30.78
N SER A 460 -6.26 1.64 -31.22
CA SER A 460 -7.36 1.32 -32.13
C SER A 460 -6.81 0.86 -33.49
N PRO A 461 -7.54 0.03 -34.26
CA PRO A 461 -7.04 -0.50 -35.53
C PRO A 461 -6.74 0.54 -36.61
N ASP A 462 -7.39 1.70 -36.55
CA ASP A 462 -7.13 2.82 -37.46
C ASP A 462 -5.97 3.72 -37.01
N GLY A 463 -5.38 3.44 -35.85
CA GLY A 463 -4.29 4.19 -35.26
C GLY A 463 -4.66 5.61 -34.82
N GLN A 464 -5.96 5.91 -34.61
CA GLN A 464 -6.44 7.25 -34.24
C GLN A 464 -6.77 7.39 -32.75
N THR A 465 -6.88 6.29 -32.01
CA THR A 465 -7.24 6.29 -30.59
C THR A 465 -6.34 5.34 -29.82
N ILE A 466 -6.00 5.72 -28.59
CA ILE A 466 -5.28 4.88 -27.63
C ILE A 466 -6.22 4.60 -26.46
N ALA A 467 -6.35 3.33 -26.09
CA ALA A 467 -7.03 2.88 -24.89
C ALA A 467 -6.01 2.56 -23.79
N LEU A 468 -6.29 2.98 -22.56
CA LEU A 468 -5.53 2.61 -21.37
C LEU A 468 -6.47 2.54 -20.15
N MET A 469 -6.04 1.88 -19.09
CA MET A 469 -6.76 1.88 -17.81
C MET A 469 -6.25 3.04 -16.96
N ALA A 470 -7.15 3.90 -16.49
CA ALA A 470 -6.83 5.05 -15.64
C ALA A 470 -7.68 5.04 -14.36
N LEU A 471 -7.23 5.73 -13.32
CA LEU A 471 -7.99 5.90 -12.09
C LEU A 471 -9.01 7.02 -12.25
N GLN A 472 -10.27 6.72 -11.97
CA GLN A 472 -11.31 7.70 -11.75
C GLN A 472 -11.63 7.78 -10.25
N PRO A 473 -11.19 8.84 -9.54
CA PRO A 473 -11.50 9.03 -8.13
C PRO A 473 -13.01 9.02 -7.88
N ALA A 474 -13.44 8.41 -6.78
CA ALA A 474 -14.86 8.39 -6.42
C ALA A 474 -15.35 9.76 -5.92
N SER A 475 -14.45 10.60 -5.40
CA SER A 475 -14.76 11.94 -4.92
C SER A 475 -13.57 12.88 -5.07
N THR A 476 -13.79 14.19 -4.93
CA THR A 476 -12.71 15.18 -4.83
C THR A 476 -12.06 15.26 -3.43
N ARG A 477 -12.68 14.66 -2.39
CA ARG A 477 -12.16 14.65 -1.00
C ARG A 477 -11.18 13.50 -0.73
N TYR A 478 -11.45 12.32 -1.29
CA TYR A 478 -10.64 11.11 -1.13
C TYR A 478 -10.11 10.63 -2.47
N ARG A 479 -8.87 10.14 -2.47
CA ARG A 479 -8.12 9.80 -3.68
C ARG A 479 -8.53 8.47 -4.31
N GLU A 480 -9.08 7.55 -3.53
CA GLU A 480 -9.45 6.20 -3.96
C GLU A 480 -10.65 6.21 -4.91
N GLY A 481 -10.66 5.29 -5.88
CA GLY A 481 -11.70 5.22 -6.90
C GLY A 481 -11.69 3.93 -7.70
N MET A 482 -12.22 4.00 -8.90
CA MET A 482 -12.37 2.86 -9.80
C MET A 482 -11.35 2.96 -10.95
N SER A 483 -10.83 1.83 -11.38
CA SER A 483 -10.11 1.76 -12.65
C SER A 483 -11.13 1.83 -13.80
N GLU A 484 -10.93 2.67 -14.79
CA GLU A 484 -11.80 2.79 -15.96
C GLU A 484 -11.00 2.88 -17.26
N ILE A 485 -11.60 2.48 -18.39
CA ILE A 485 -10.94 2.55 -19.70
C ILE A 485 -11.03 4.00 -20.18
N LEU A 486 -9.87 4.65 -20.28
CA LEU A 486 -9.72 5.97 -20.88
C LEU A 486 -9.35 5.80 -22.36
N LEU A 487 -10.14 6.42 -23.24
CA LEU A 487 -9.90 6.51 -24.67
C LEU A 487 -9.37 7.91 -24.99
N LEU A 488 -8.19 7.97 -25.61
CA LEU A 488 -7.49 9.21 -25.96
C LEU A 488 -7.29 9.30 -27.48
N SER A 489 -7.64 10.43 -28.08
CA SER A 489 -7.26 10.73 -29.46
C SER A 489 -5.75 10.90 -29.58
N VAL A 490 -5.15 10.35 -30.63
CA VAL A 490 -3.72 10.55 -30.96
C VAL A 490 -3.39 12.00 -31.35
N HIS A 491 -4.41 12.83 -31.56
CA HIS A 491 -4.26 14.26 -31.80
C HIS A 491 -4.44 15.10 -30.53
N GLY A 492 -4.77 14.48 -29.39
CA GLY A 492 -4.95 15.14 -28.09
C GLY A 492 -6.20 16.02 -27.99
N ASP A 493 -7.12 15.94 -28.96
CA ASP A 493 -8.31 16.79 -29.08
C ASP A 493 -9.57 16.20 -28.45
N GLU A 494 -9.57 14.91 -28.10
CA GLU A 494 -10.69 14.21 -27.49
C GLU A 494 -10.21 13.15 -26.48
N GLU A 495 -10.86 13.11 -25.31
CA GLU A 495 -10.72 12.05 -24.31
C GLU A 495 -12.09 11.65 -23.74
N ARG A 496 -12.26 10.37 -23.37
CA ARG A 496 -13.47 9.90 -22.67
C ARG A 496 -13.25 8.60 -21.92
N TYR A 497 -13.93 8.45 -20.79
CA TYR A 497 -14.02 7.20 -20.05
C TYR A 497 -15.13 6.30 -20.60
N VAL A 498 -14.86 5.00 -20.65
CA VAL A 498 -15.85 3.94 -20.92
C VAL A 498 -15.69 2.84 -19.87
N THR A 499 -16.79 2.39 -19.26
CA THR A 499 -16.76 1.35 -18.24
C THR A 499 -17.55 0.10 -18.65
N PRO A 500 -16.95 -1.10 -18.65
CA PRO A 500 -17.68 -2.34 -18.89
C PRO A 500 -18.56 -2.74 -17.71
N ASP A 501 -18.23 -2.30 -16.49
CA ASP A 501 -18.93 -2.61 -15.25
C ASP A 501 -18.77 -1.44 -14.27
N SER A 502 -19.85 -0.71 -14.02
CA SER A 502 -19.85 0.44 -13.10
C SER A 502 -19.93 0.05 -11.61
N THR A 503 -20.02 -1.25 -11.31
CA THR A 503 -20.25 -1.75 -9.94
C THR A 503 -19.05 -2.46 -9.35
N ARG A 504 -18.11 -2.91 -10.18
CA ARG A 504 -16.91 -3.64 -9.78
C ARG A 504 -15.69 -3.05 -10.45
N ASN A 505 -14.56 -3.11 -9.74
CA ASN A 505 -13.33 -2.50 -10.21
C ASN A 505 -12.62 -3.41 -11.21
N PRO A 506 -12.41 -2.98 -12.46
CA PRO A 506 -11.64 -3.74 -13.44
C PRO A 506 -10.15 -3.71 -13.09
N ALA A 507 -9.76 -4.66 -12.24
CA ALA A 507 -8.40 -5.13 -11.90
C ALA A 507 -7.28 -4.08 -11.70
N ILE A 508 -6.07 -4.62 -11.55
CA ILE A 508 -4.78 -3.91 -11.58
C ILE A 508 -4.66 -3.15 -12.90
N ARG A 509 -4.42 -1.84 -12.84
CA ARG A 509 -4.26 -1.00 -14.03
C ARG A 509 -2.96 -1.29 -14.77
N SER A 510 -1.83 -1.39 -14.07
CA SER A 510 -0.48 -1.30 -14.64
C SER A 510 -0.23 -2.16 -15.89
N LYS A 511 -0.42 -3.49 -15.84
CA LYS A 511 0.02 -4.41 -16.91
C LYS A 511 -1.08 -5.32 -17.49
N ASN A 512 -2.35 -5.14 -17.10
CA ASN A 512 -3.43 -6.10 -17.40
C ASN A 512 -4.43 -5.68 -18.49
N GLY A 513 -4.12 -4.63 -19.25
CA GLY A 513 -5.01 -4.08 -20.28
C GLY A 513 -5.75 -2.81 -19.80
N PRO A 514 -6.62 -2.23 -20.63
CA PRO A 514 -7.35 -2.80 -21.77
C PRO A 514 -6.50 -3.08 -23.02
N LEU A 515 -6.93 -4.05 -23.82
CA LEU A 515 -6.29 -4.41 -25.09
C LEU A 515 -7.31 -4.52 -26.21
N TRP A 516 -7.20 -3.66 -27.22
CA TRP A 516 -8.02 -3.71 -28.42
C TRP A 516 -7.68 -4.95 -29.26
N SER A 517 -8.70 -5.66 -29.74
CA SER A 517 -8.50 -6.71 -30.73
C SER A 517 -8.03 -6.12 -32.06
N PRO A 518 -7.12 -6.80 -32.80
CA PRO A 518 -6.59 -6.26 -34.07
C PRO A 518 -7.65 -5.85 -35.10
N ASN A 519 -8.82 -6.51 -35.10
CA ASN A 519 -9.93 -6.17 -35.99
C ASN A 519 -10.84 -5.04 -35.50
N GLY A 520 -10.67 -4.53 -34.29
CA GLY A 520 -11.43 -3.39 -33.78
C GLY A 520 -12.71 -3.66 -33.01
N HIS A 521 -13.15 -4.92 -32.90
CA HIS A 521 -14.50 -5.21 -32.43
C HIS A 521 -14.60 -5.62 -30.96
N LYS A 522 -13.48 -5.84 -30.27
CA LYS A 522 -13.45 -6.26 -28.87
C LYS A 522 -12.33 -5.55 -28.11
N ILE A 523 -12.54 -5.37 -26.81
CA ILE A 523 -11.50 -5.05 -25.84
C ILE A 523 -11.38 -6.23 -24.85
N ALA A 524 -10.16 -6.69 -24.59
CA ALA A 524 -9.85 -7.64 -23.52
C ALA A 524 -9.33 -6.89 -22.28
N TYR A 525 -9.71 -7.34 -21.09
CA TYR A 525 -9.31 -6.75 -19.81
C TYR A 525 -9.41 -7.78 -18.69
N ILE A 526 -8.83 -7.49 -17.52
CA ILE A 526 -8.93 -8.32 -16.33
C ILE A 526 -9.92 -7.69 -15.35
N GLN A 527 -10.73 -8.51 -14.69
CA GLN A 527 -11.62 -8.11 -13.60
C GLN A 527 -11.82 -9.31 -12.67
N ASP A 528 -11.82 -9.10 -11.35
CA ASP A 528 -11.84 -10.16 -10.33
C ASP A 528 -10.74 -11.22 -10.54
N GLY A 529 -9.60 -10.79 -11.09
CA GLY A 529 -8.44 -11.64 -11.39
C GLY A 529 -8.57 -12.52 -12.65
N VAL A 530 -9.71 -12.52 -13.34
CA VAL A 530 -9.95 -13.39 -14.52
C VAL A 530 -10.08 -12.57 -15.81
N LEU A 531 -9.95 -13.23 -16.96
CA LEU A 531 -9.98 -12.60 -18.28
C LEU A 531 -11.41 -12.35 -18.76
N TRP A 532 -11.68 -11.13 -19.23
CA TRP A 532 -12.94 -10.71 -19.83
C TRP A 532 -12.72 -10.13 -21.22
N THR A 533 -13.77 -10.18 -22.05
CA THR A 533 -13.87 -9.38 -23.27
C THR A 533 -15.19 -8.62 -23.33
N VAL A 534 -15.19 -7.48 -23.98
CA VAL A 534 -16.41 -6.69 -24.26
C VAL A 534 -16.43 -6.27 -25.72
N ALA A 535 -17.60 -6.30 -26.35
CA ALA A 535 -17.76 -5.85 -27.73
C ALA A 535 -17.78 -4.32 -27.79
N VAL A 536 -17.01 -3.77 -28.73
CA VAL A 536 -16.92 -2.32 -28.96
C VAL A 536 -17.17 -1.97 -30.42
N ASN A 537 -17.60 -0.73 -30.67
CA ASN A 537 -17.61 -0.16 -32.02
C ASN A 537 -16.22 0.39 -32.41
N PRO A 538 -16.01 0.89 -33.65
CA PRO A 538 -14.70 1.43 -34.05
C PRO A 538 -14.20 2.61 -33.21
N ARG A 539 -15.09 3.30 -32.48
CA ARG A 539 -14.72 4.37 -31.52
C ARG A 539 -14.42 3.82 -30.13
N GLY A 540 -14.49 2.51 -29.89
CA GLY A 540 -14.26 1.93 -28.56
C GLY A 540 -15.45 2.04 -27.61
N GLU A 541 -16.60 2.52 -28.09
CA GLU A 541 -17.82 2.55 -27.28
C GLU A 541 -18.33 1.13 -27.08
N ILE A 542 -18.71 0.80 -25.85
CA ILE A 542 -19.22 -0.52 -25.47
C ILE A 542 -20.61 -0.73 -26.10
N ILE A 543 -20.75 -1.78 -26.91
CA ILE A 543 -21.99 -2.11 -27.64
C ILE A 543 -22.52 -3.51 -27.32
N GLY A 544 -21.89 -4.22 -26.38
CA GLY A 544 -22.29 -5.57 -25.99
C GLY A 544 -22.09 -5.82 -24.49
N ILE A 545 -22.57 -6.96 -24.03
CA ILE A 545 -22.45 -7.39 -22.64
C ILE A 545 -21.02 -7.95 -22.44
N PRO A 546 -20.32 -7.59 -21.35
CA PRO A 546 -19.06 -8.24 -20.99
C PRO A 546 -19.17 -9.77 -20.89
N GLN A 547 -18.16 -10.47 -21.40
CA GLN A 547 -18.07 -11.93 -21.40
C GLN A 547 -16.84 -12.38 -20.65
N GLN A 548 -17.04 -13.16 -19.59
CA GLN A 548 -15.95 -13.85 -18.88
C GLN A 548 -15.41 -14.96 -19.76
N ILE A 549 -14.09 -15.00 -19.91
CA ILE A 549 -13.38 -15.93 -20.79
C ILE A 549 -12.70 -17.04 -20.00
N THR A 550 -12.20 -16.75 -18.80
CA THR A 550 -11.52 -17.74 -17.94
C THR A 550 -12.18 -17.84 -16.57
N GLU A 551 -12.06 -19.01 -15.93
CA GLU A 551 -12.40 -19.23 -14.52
C GLU A 551 -11.16 -19.22 -13.61
N GLU A 552 -9.97 -19.34 -14.21
CA GLU A 552 -8.68 -19.21 -13.54
C GLU A 552 -8.13 -17.80 -13.67
N LEU A 553 -7.17 -17.47 -12.80
CA LEU A 553 -6.48 -16.20 -12.84
C LEU A 553 -5.79 -15.98 -14.19
N ALA A 554 -5.96 -14.78 -14.72
CA ALA A 554 -5.29 -14.32 -15.92
C ALA A 554 -4.60 -12.99 -15.63
N ALA A 555 -3.37 -12.84 -16.12
CA ALA A 555 -2.62 -11.60 -16.07
C ALA A 555 -1.91 -11.36 -17.40
N LYS A 556 -1.65 -10.08 -17.70
CA LYS A 556 -0.88 -9.62 -18.86
C LYS A 556 -1.33 -10.27 -20.18
N PRO A 557 -2.62 -10.17 -20.57
CA PRO A 557 -3.10 -10.78 -21.81
C PRO A 557 -2.45 -10.14 -23.05
N SER A 558 -2.49 -10.84 -24.19
CA SER A 558 -1.96 -10.36 -25.47
C SER A 558 -2.71 -11.01 -26.64
N TRP A 559 -3.13 -10.22 -27.63
CA TRP A 559 -3.87 -10.68 -28.81
C TRP A 559 -2.95 -11.19 -29.92
N ALA A 560 -3.29 -12.36 -30.49
CA ALA A 560 -2.78 -12.73 -31.80
C ALA A 560 -3.51 -11.95 -32.91
N GLY A 561 -2.92 -11.86 -34.10
CA GLY A 561 -3.44 -11.12 -35.24
C GLY A 561 -4.81 -11.59 -35.75
N ASP A 562 -5.23 -12.82 -35.41
CA ASP A 562 -6.52 -13.39 -35.79
C ASP A 562 -7.73 -12.78 -35.07
N SER A 563 -7.49 -11.96 -34.03
CA SER A 563 -8.53 -11.37 -33.16
C SER A 563 -9.43 -12.38 -32.44
N LYS A 564 -8.95 -13.62 -32.29
CA LYS A 564 -9.66 -14.75 -31.65
C LYS A 564 -8.81 -15.44 -30.60
N THR A 565 -7.50 -15.36 -30.71
CA THR A 565 -6.57 -16.02 -29.81
C THR A 565 -5.93 -15.01 -28.87
N LEU A 566 -5.96 -15.32 -27.57
CA LEU A 566 -5.29 -14.57 -26.51
C LEU A 566 -4.24 -15.46 -25.85
N VAL A 567 -3.06 -14.91 -25.60
CA VAL A 567 -2.04 -15.48 -24.69
C VAL A 567 -2.07 -14.69 -23.39
N TYR A 568 -1.91 -15.36 -22.26
CA TYR A 568 -1.89 -14.73 -20.93
C TYR A 568 -1.09 -15.58 -19.94
N ILE A 569 -0.75 -14.99 -18.80
CA ILE A 569 -0.19 -15.71 -17.65
C ILE A 569 -1.32 -16.32 -16.83
N ALA A 570 -1.35 -17.65 -16.76
CA ALA A 570 -2.28 -18.45 -15.96
C ALA A 570 -1.64 -18.79 -14.60
N THR A 571 -1.42 -17.77 -13.77
CA THR A 571 -0.69 -17.83 -12.48
C THR A 571 0.78 -18.22 -12.59
N ASP A 572 1.11 -19.47 -12.90
CA ASP A 572 2.47 -20.04 -12.84
C ASP A 572 3.01 -20.50 -14.20
N HIS A 573 2.26 -20.29 -15.27
CA HIS A 573 2.63 -20.67 -16.64
C HIS A 573 1.92 -19.79 -17.67
N LEU A 574 2.36 -19.89 -18.94
CA LEU A 574 1.68 -19.25 -20.07
C LEU A 574 0.61 -20.17 -20.64
N LYS A 575 -0.50 -19.57 -21.09
CA LYS A 575 -1.60 -20.28 -21.74
C LYS A 575 -2.12 -19.48 -22.92
N LYS A 576 -2.55 -20.18 -23.98
CA LYS A 576 -3.35 -19.60 -25.07
C LYS A 576 -4.79 -20.07 -25.00
N ILE A 577 -5.72 -19.20 -25.38
CA ILE A 577 -7.14 -19.51 -25.49
C ILE A 577 -7.72 -18.93 -26.78
N ASN A 578 -8.54 -19.72 -27.47
CA ASN A 578 -9.42 -19.22 -28.53
C ASN A 578 -10.76 -18.79 -27.92
N ILE A 579 -11.11 -17.52 -28.01
CA ILE A 579 -12.31 -16.96 -27.36
C ILE A 579 -13.64 -17.35 -28.02
N ASP A 580 -13.62 -17.82 -29.27
CA ASP A 580 -14.83 -18.26 -29.97
C ASP A 580 -15.17 -19.72 -29.65
N THR A 581 -14.15 -20.58 -29.54
CA THR A 581 -14.33 -22.03 -29.32
C THR A 581 -14.14 -22.46 -27.87
N GLY A 582 -13.44 -21.66 -27.06
CA GLY A 582 -13.01 -22.01 -25.71
C GLY A 582 -11.84 -22.99 -25.65
N GLU A 583 -11.22 -23.33 -26.79
CA GLU A 583 -10.06 -24.22 -26.85
C GLU A 583 -8.85 -23.57 -26.16
N GLN A 584 -8.17 -24.32 -25.30
CA GLN A 584 -7.04 -23.86 -24.50
C GLN A 584 -5.83 -24.78 -24.67
N GLU A 585 -4.63 -24.20 -24.60
CA GLU A 585 -3.36 -24.94 -24.63
C GLU A 585 -2.33 -24.24 -23.74
N ASN A 586 -1.61 -25.00 -22.92
CA ASN A 586 -0.49 -24.49 -22.13
C ASN A 586 0.72 -24.28 -23.03
N ILE A 587 1.43 -23.17 -22.82
CA ILE A 587 2.68 -22.87 -23.52
C ILE A 587 3.82 -23.13 -22.52
N PRO A 588 4.55 -24.25 -22.64
CA PRO A 588 5.70 -24.51 -21.78
C PRO A 588 6.81 -23.50 -22.08
N ILE A 589 7.51 -23.07 -21.03
CA ILE A 589 8.71 -22.24 -21.14
C ILE A 589 9.92 -23.16 -20.92
N ASP A 590 10.71 -23.38 -21.95
CA ASP A 590 11.90 -24.25 -21.91
C ASP A 590 13.14 -23.49 -21.40
N LEU A 591 13.03 -22.91 -20.20
CA LEU A 591 14.08 -22.15 -19.54
C LEU A 591 14.29 -22.69 -18.13
N GLU A 592 15.54 -22.82 -17.71
CA GLU A 592 15.90 -23.27 -16.37
C GLU A 592 16.95 -22.37 -15.72
N TRP A 593 16.88 -22.25 -14.40
CA TRP A 593 17.88 -21.56 -13.57
C TRP A 593 18.09 -22.30 -12.26
N LYS A 594 19.16 -21.97 -11.53
CA LYS A 594 19.38 -22.43 -10.16
C LYS A 594 20.00 -21.32 -9.33
N PRO A 595 19.85 -21.34 -7.99
CA PRO A 595 20.52 -20.38 -7.13
C PRO A 595 22.05 -20.42 -7.27
N GLU A 596 22.66 -19.24 -7.32
CA GLU A 596 24.11 -19.04 -7.18
C GLU A 596 24.48 -18.97 -5.71
N ILE A 597 25.46 -19.79 -5.32
CA ILE A 597 25.99 -19.83 -3.97
C ILE A 597 27.51 -19.65 -4.02
N GLY A 598 28.09 -19.05 -2.99
CA GLY A 598 29.55 -18.96 -2.87
C GLY A 598 30.21 -20.35 -2.91
N GLU A 599 31.36 -20.45 -3.57
CA GLU A 599 32.17 -21.67 -3.65
C GLU A 599 33.49 -21.52 -2.89
N GLY A 600 34.04 -22.64 -2.44
CA GLY A 600 35.36 -22.69 -1.78
C GLY A 600 35.33 -22.25 -0.31
N SER A 601 36.49 -21.83 0.20
CA SER A 601 36.63 -21.37 1.59
C SER A 601 37.54 -20.15 1.65
N TYR A 602 37.21 -19.21 2.52
CA TYR A 602 38.02 -18.04 2.81
C TYR A 602 37.80 -17.57 4.25
N ILE A 603 38.74 -16.78 4.77
CA ILE A 603 38.65 -16.19 6.10
C ILE A 603 38.40 -14.69 5.97
N ILE A 604 37.51 -14.14 6.78
CA ILE A 604 37.48 -12.70 7.06
C ILE A 604 38.17 -12.49 8.40
N HIS A 605 39.33 -11.83 8.38
CA HIS A 605 40.03 -11.46 9.62
C HIS A 605 39.48 -10.11 10.09
N ALA A 606 38.59 -10.13 11.08
CA ALA A 606 37.92 -8.96 11.63
C ALA A 606 38.68 -8.41 12.84
N GLY A 607 39.04 -7.13 12.80
CA GLY A 607 39.51 -6.40 13.98
C GLY A 607 38.46 -6.37 15.09
N LYS A 608 37.21 -6.12 14.68
CA LYS A 608 36.01 -6.17 15.53
C LYS A 608 34.88 -6.89 14.81
N LEU A 609 34.17 -7.76 15.52
CA LEU A 609 32.95 -8.41 15.08
C LEU A 609 31.78 -7.99 15.97
N PHE A 610 30.78 -7.34 15.37
CA PHE A 610 29.44 -7.21 15.95
C PHE A 610 28.58 -8.36 15.45
N ASN A 611 28.07 -9.21 16.33
CA ASN A 611 27.32 -10.40 15.93
C ASN A 611 25.82 -10.17 15.71
N GLY A 612 25.28 -8.96 16.00
CA GLY A 612 23.84 -8.68 15.94
C GLY A 612 23.07 -8.98 17.23
N LEU A 613 23.67 -9.69 18.18
CA LEU A 613 23.01 -10.17 19.41
C LEU A 613 23.51 -9.46 20.67
N ASP A 614 24.80 -9.12 20.70
CA ASP A 614 25.46 -8.51 21.85
C ASP A 614 25.78 -7.04 21.61
N SER A 615 25.63 -6.22 22.64
CA SER A 615 25.95 -4.77 22.60
C SER A 615 27.45 -4.45 22.56
N THR A 616 28.32 -5.48 22.48
CA THR A 616 29.78 -5.36 22.51
C THR A 616 30.42 -6.15 21.38
N TYR A 617 31.64 -5.76 21.00
CA TYR A 617 32.40 -6.47 19.98
C TYR A 617 33.10 -7.72 20.53
N MET A 618 33.26 -8.72 19.65
CA MET A 618 34.37 -9.66 19.73
C MET A 618 35.56 -9.06 18.98
N GLU A 619 36.77 -9.14 19.53
CA GLU A 619 37.96 -8.52 18.95
C GLU A 619 38.93 -9.57 18.42
N ASP A 620 39.63 -9.24 17.33
CA ASP A 620 40.69 -10.05 16.73
C ASP A 620 40.21 -11.47 16.39
N ILE A 621 39.24 -11.55 15.47
CA ILE A 621 38.46 -12.75 15.13
C ILE A 621 38.67 -13.14 13.68
N ASP A 622 38.80 -14.44 13.42
CA ASP A 622 38.67 -15.04 12.10
C ASP A 622 37.26 -15.63 11.93
N ILE A 623 36.60 -15.24 10.84
CA ILE A 623 35.32 -15.81 10.40
C ILE A 623 35.63 -16.70 9.19
N LEU A 624 35.62 -18.02 9.38
CA LEU A 624 35.82 -18.97 8.29
C LEU A 624 34.50 -19.15 7.55
N VAL A 625 34.46 -18.78 6.28
CA VAL A 625 33.34 -19.05 5.37
C VAL A 625 33.67 -20.28 4.53
N GLU A 626 32.73 -21.22 4.44
CA GLU A 626 32.80 -22.40 3.59
C GLU A 626 31.53 -22.46 2.72
N GLY A 627 31.71 -22.31 1.42
CA GLY A 627 30.64 -22.07 0.47
C GLY A 627 29.89 -20.79 0.82
N HIS A 628 28.61 -20.92 1.18
CA HIS A 628 27.77 -19.79 1.58
C HIS A 628 27.47 -19.68 3.08
N ARG A 629 28.07 -20.54 3.92
CA ARG A 629 27.80 -20.57 5.37
C ARG A 629 29.06 -20.25 6.17
N ILE A 630 28.84 -19.67 7.35
CA ILE A 630 29.86 -19.44 8.36
C ILE A 630 30.18 -20.79 9.01
N LYS A 631 31.40 -21.27 8.82
CA LYS A 631 31.84 -22.56 9.32
C LYS A 631 32.32 -22.50 10.76
N GLU A 632 33.10 -21.47 11.08
CA GLU A 632 33.77 -21.31 12.38
C GLU A 632 33.98 -19.82 12.67
N ILE A 633 33.83 -19.43 13.93
CA ILE A 633 34.20 -18.11 14.44
C ILE A 633 35.20 -18.30 15.58
N ALA A 634 36.46 -17.90 15.38
CA ALA A 634 37.53 -18.15 16.34
C ALA A 634 38.47 -16.94 16.48
N ARG A 635 39.31 -16.93 17.51
CA ARG A 635 40.37 -15.92 17.61
C ARG A 635 41.33 -16.00 16.43
N HIS A 636 41.79 -14.85 15.98
CA HIS A 636 42.68 -14.74 14.84
C HIS A 636 43.91 -15.64 14.99
N LYS A 637 44.26 -16.30 13.88
CA LYS A 637 45.50 -17.03 13.73
C LYS A 637 46.00 -16.87 12.32
N GLU A 638 47.27 -16.47 12.18
CA GLU A 638 47.92 -16.42 10.86
C GLU A 638 47.77 -17.75 10.11
N ARG A 639 47.20 -17.66 8.91
CA ARG A 639 46.91 -18.77 7.99
C ARG A 639 47.35 -18.33 6.59
N SER A 640 48.19 -19.12 5.94
CA SER A 640 48.61 -18.89 4.54
C SER A 640 48.01 -19.92 3.59
N ASP A 641 47.22 -20.86 4.12
CA ASP A 641 46.61 -21.99 3.44
C ASP A 641 45.24 -21.67 2.82
N ILE A 642 44.61 -20.56 3.21
CA ILE A 642 43.27 -20.15 2.80
C ILE A 642 43.29 -18.65 2.44
N PRO A 643 42.56 -18.19 1.41
CA PRO A 643 42.42 -16.77 1.11
C PRO A 643 41.88 -15.97 2.30
N VAL A 644 42.40 -14.77 2.53
CA VAL A 644 42.01 -13.90 3.64
C VAL A 644 41.52 -12.56 3.10
N ILE A 645 40.32 -12.16 3.52
CA ILE A 645 39.84 -10.78 3.45
C ILE A 645 40.30 -10.10 4.74
N ASP A 646 41.24 -9.16 4.60
CA ASP A 646 41.82 -8.44 5.74
C ASP A 646 40.91 -7.27 6.12
N ALA A 647 40.28 -7.40 7.28
CA ALA A 647 39.44 -6.39 7.94
C ALA A 647 39.97 -6.13 9.37
N SER A 648 41.28 -6.31 9.59
CA SER A 648 41.94 -6.23 10.90
C SER A 648 41.81 -4.87 11.60
N ASP A 649 41.61 -3.80 10.84
CA ASP A 649 41.37 -2.44 11.34
C ASP A 649 39.89 -2.01 11.25
N GLN A 650 39.00 -2.94 10.87
CA GLN A 650 37.60 -2.68 10.51
C GLN A 650 36.60 -3.42 11.41
N VAL A 651 35.31 -3.09 11.24
CA VAL A 651 34.20 -3.80 11.87
C VAL A 651 33.52 -4.70 10.85
N VAL A 652 33.26 -5.95 11.23
CA VAL A 652 32.36 -6.86 10.53
C VAL A 652 31.04 -6.95 11.29
N MET A 653 29.92 -6.90 10.58
CA MET A 653 28.57 -6.98 11.15
C MET A 653 27.62 -7.79 10.25
N PRO A 654 26.41 -8.19 10.73
CA PRO A 654 25.43 -8.85 9.88
C PRO A 654 24.99 -7.93 8.73
N GLY A 655 24.62 -8.54 7.61
CA GLY A 655 23.91 -7.87 6.52
C GLY A 655 22.63 -7.16 6.98
N LEU A 656 22.39 -5.96 6.44
CA LEU A 656 21.23 -5.15 6.78
C LEU A 656 19.99 -5.63 6.02
N PHE A 657 18.84 -5.50 6.69
CA PHE A 657 17.50 -5.71 6.17
C PHE A 657 16.80 -4.36 5.97
N GLU A 658 16.27 -4.15 4.77
CA GLU A 658 15.26 -3.13 4.50
C GLU A 658 13.88 -3.77 4.61
N MET A 659 13.10 -3.45 5.66
CA MET A 659 11.82 -4.14 5.93
C MET A 659 10.60 -3.54 5.22
N HIS A 660 10.75 -2.41 4.54
CA HIS A 660 9.69 -1.81 3.76
C HIS A 660 10.25 -0.98 2.61
N THR A 661 10.27 -1.56 1.41
CA THR A 661 10.56 -0.82 0.18
C THR A 661 9.57 -1.23 -0.91
N HIS A 662 9.35 -0.35 -1.87
CA HIS A 662 8.66 -0.63 -3.12
C HIS A 662 9.66 -0.55 -4.25
N GLN A 663 9.77 -1.59 -5.06
CA GLN A 663 10.80 -1.65 -6.10
C GLN A 663 10.16 -1.60 -7.48
N HIS A 664 10.91 -1.14 -8.46
CA HIS A 664 10.42 -1.06 -9.82
C HIS A 664 11.53 -1.41 -10.80
N ALA A 665 11.22 -2.27 -11.77
CA ALA A 665 12.20 -2.77 -12.73
C ALA A 665 12.83 -1.65 -13.57
N SER A 666 12.14 -0.52 -13.76
CA SER A 666 12.66 0.63 -14.51
C SER A 666 13.89 1.32 -13.90
N VAL A 667 14.22 1.02 -12.64
CA VAL A 667 15.47 1.50 -12.04
C VAL A 667 16.67 0.89 -12.77
N GLY A 668 16.49 -0.29 -13.37
CA GLY A 668 17.50 -1.01 -14.13
C GLY A 668 18.38 -1.91 -13.27
N GLU A 669 19.46 -2.42 -13.86
CA GLU A 669 20.40 -3.36 -13.22
C GLU A 669 20.99 -2.77 -11.93
N ARG A 670 21.19 -1.44 -11.94
CA ARG A 670 21.82 -0.73 -10.82
C ARG A 670 21.04 -0.85 -9.51
N LEU A 671 19.75 -1.21 -9.54
CA LEU A 671 18.94 -1.33 -8.32
C LEU A 671 19.59 -2.28 -7.31
N GLY A 672 20.03 -3.45 -7.76
CA GLY A 672 20.67 -4.42 -6.87
C GLY A 672 22.03 -3.94 -6.37
N ARG A 673 22.81 -3.23 -7.20
CA ARG A 673 24.07 -2.58 -6.80
C ARG A 673 23.85 -1.46 -5.78
N ILE A 674 22.76 -0.69 -5.91
CA ILE A 674 22.38 0.30 -4.91
C ILE A 674 22.22 -0.39 -3.56
N TRP A 675 21.36 -1.39 -3.43
CA TRP A 675 21.17 -2.08 -2.15
C TRP A 675 22.47 -2.62 -1.54
N LEU A 676 23.23 -3.39 -2.33
CA LEU A 676 24.48 -3.99 -1.86
C LEU A 676 25.52 -2.93 -1.48
N SER A 677 25.64 -1.82 -2.21
CA SER A 677 26.63 -0.77 -1.88
C SER A 677 26.40 -0.07 -0.53
N TYR A 678 25.23 -0.27 0.08
CA TYR A 678 24.86 0.22 1.40
C TYR A 678 24.82 -0.89 2.46
N GLY A 679 25.34 -2.09 2.17
CA GLY A 679 25.36 -3.20 3.13
C GLY A 679 24.01 -3.91 3.30
N ILE A 680 23.05 -3.63 2.42
CA ILE A 680 21.70 -4.21 2.48
C ILE A 680 21.72 -5.51 1.70
N THR A 681 21.72 -6.63 2.43
CA THR A 681 21.76 -7.98 1.84
C THR A 681 20.38 -8.61 1.74
N SER A 682 19.37 -8.04 2.40
CA SER A 682 17.99 -8.53 2.38
C SER A 682 16.99 -7.37 2.27
N VAL A 683 15.94 -7.56 1.47
CA VAL A 683 14.85 -6.60 1.30
C VAL A 683 13.51 -7.29 1.45
N ARG A 684 12.56 -6.62 2.11
CA ARG A 684 11.16 -7.00 2.16
C ARG A 684 10.34 -5.97 1.39
N GLU A 685 9.56 -6.44 0.44
CA GLU A 685 8.74 -5.60 -0.44
C GLU A 685 7.24 -5.79 -0.15
N PRO A 686 6.65 -5.01 0.77
CA PRO A 686 5.23 -5.07 1.11
C PRO A 686 4.35 -4.36 0.07
N GLY A 687 4.27 -4.92 -1.13
CA GLY A 687 3.36 -4.53 -2.20
C GLY A 687 4.11 -4.43 -3.52
N ALA A 688 3.85 -5.36 -4.45
CA ALA A 688 4.56 -5.44 -5.73
C ALA A 688 3.66 -5.94 -6.87
N ASP A 689 4.08 -5.77 -8.12
CA ASP A 689 3.62 -6.69 -9.19
C ASP A 689 4.30 -8.05 -8.94
N PRO A 690 3.54 -9.14 -8.77
CA PRO A 690 4.12 -10.40 -8.32
C PRO A 690 5.09 -11.02 -9.32
N TYR A 691 4.92 -10.76 -10.61
CA TYR A 691 5.80 -11.32 -11.63
C TYR A 691 7.07 -10.48 -11.78
N ASP A 692 6.96 -9.16 -11.62
CA ASP A 692 8.13 -8.28 -11.63
C ASP A 692 9.01 -8.51 -10.38
N ALA A 693 8.41 -8.71 -9.20
CA ALA A 693 9.14 -9.06 -7.98
C ALA A 693 9.77 -10.46 -8.08
N LEU A 694 9.04 -11.43 -8.65
CA LEU A 694 9.56 -12.77 -8.81
C LEU A 694 10.70 -12.83 -9.84
N GLU A 695 10.59 -12.11 -10.96
CA GLU A 695 11.66 -12.01 -11.95
C GLU A 695 12.95 -11.49 -11.32
N ARG A 696 12.85 -10.40 -10.55
CA ARG A 696 13.98 -9.79 -9.85
C ARG A 696 14.56 -10.71 -8.79
N LYS A 697 13.71 -11.37 -7.99
CA LYS A 697 14.13 -12.40 -7.02
C LYS A 697 14.87 -13.55 -7.70
N GLU A 698 14.40 -14.02 -8.85
CA GLU A 698 15.04 -15.09 -9.62
C GLU A 698 16.38 -14.62 -10.22
N ALA A 699 16.42 -13.44 -10.84
CA ALA A 699 17.63 -12.86 -11.42
C ALA A 699 18.75 -12.60 -10.39
N TRP A 700 18.38 -12.14 -9.19
CA TRP A 700 19.33 -11.93 -8.08
C TRP A 700 19.76 -13.21 -7.39
N ASN A 701 18.92 -14.23 -7.39
CA ASN A 701 19.27 -15.52 -6.81
C ASN A 701 20.07 -16.37 -7.79
N SER A 702 19.89 -16.25 -9.10
CA SER A 702 20.65 -16.99 -10.12
C SER A 702 22.06 -16.46 -10.35
N GLY A 703 22.38 -15.27 -9.85
CA GLY A 703 23.63 -14.57 -10.15
C GLY A 703 23.62 -13.83 -11.49
N THR A 704 22.53 -13.92 -12.27
CA THR A 704 22.40 -13.20 -13.54
C THR A 704 22.53 -11.69 -13.32
N ARG A 705 22.04 -11.18 -12.19
CA ARG A 705 22.30 -9.82 -11.71
C ARG A 705 22.67 -9.83 -10.22
N SER A 706 23.52 -8.90 -9.83
CA SER A 706 23.84 -8.70 -8.41
C SER A 706 22.68 -8.02 -7.70
N GLY A 707 22.30 -8.50 -6.52
CA GLY A 707 21.29 -7.87 -5.68
C GLY A 707 21.05 -8.60 -4.36
N PRO A 708 20.24 -8.00 -3.48
CA PRO A 708 19.93 -8.56 -2.17
C PRO A 708 19.03 -9.79 -2.30
N ARG A 709 18.84 -10.49 -1.18
CA ARG A 709 17.80 -11.50 -1.03
C ARG A 709 16.45 -10.81 -0.91
N GLU A 710 15.49 -11.24 -1.72
CA GLU A 710 14.17 -10.61 -1.75
C GLU A 710 13.08 -11.47 -1.08
N PHE A 711 12.34 -10.83 -0.17
CA PHE A 711 11.11 -11.33 0.42
C PHE A 711 9.93 -10.47 -0.07
N PHE A 712 9.00 -11.05 -0.83
CA PHE A 712 8.00 -10.26 -1.56
C PHE A 712 6.57 -10.74 -1.32
N THR A 713 5.62 -9.84 -1.56
CA THR A 713 4.18 -10.15 -1.75
C THR A 713 3.80 -9.88 -3.21
N GLY A 714 2.58 -10.22 -3.59
CA GLY A 714 1.95 -9.65 -4.78
C GLY A 714 1.36 -8.26 -4.55
N GLY A 715 0.37 -7.91 -5.37
CA GLY A 715 -0.30 -6.62 -5.34
C GLY A 715 -0.95 -6.30 -3.99
N LEU A 716 -1.17 -5.02 -3.71
CA LEU A 716 -1.88 -4.57 -2.51
C LEU A 716 -3.29 -5.19 -2.52
N THR A 717 -3.60 -6.03 -1.54
CA THR A 717 -4.93 -6.64 -1.43
C THR A 717 -5.86 -5.64 -0.75
N ASP A 718 -6.78 -5.04 -1.51
CA ASP A 718 -7.55 -3.87 -1.13
C ASP A 718 -9.06 -4.06 -1.36
N GLY A 719 -9.87 -3.08 -0.93
CA GLY A 719 -11.32 -3.08 -1.12
C GLY A 719 -11.77 -2.67 -2.52
N GLY A 720 -13.07 -2.36 -2.66
CA GLY A 720 -13.68 -2.08 -3.97
C GLY A 720 -13.16 -0.81 -4.66
N ARG A 721 -12.74 0.19 -3.87
CA ARG A 721 -12.09 1.41 -4.36
C ARG A 721 -10.59 1.32 -4.07
N VAL A 722 -9.77 1.56 -5.09
CA VAL A 722 -8.32 1.43 -5.03
C VAL A 722 -7.63 2.72 -5.43
N TYR A 723 -6.35 2.87 -5.09
CA TYR A 723 -5.55 4.02 -5.50
C TYR A 723 -4.36 3.64 -6.38
N TYR A 724 -3.42 2.84 -5.88
CA TYR A 724 -2.23 2.44 -6.64
C TYR A 724 -2.56 1.46 -7.76
N GLY A 725 -1.84 1.57 -8.89
CA GLY A 725 -2.13 0.76 -10.09
C GLY A 725 -1.92 -0.74 -9.93
N LEU A 726 -1.15 -1.18 -8.92
CA LEU A 726 -0.91 -2.60 -8.59
C LEU A 726 -1.86 -3.18 -7.52
N ALA A 727 -2.82 -2.39 -7.04
CA ALA A 727 -3.78 -2.87 -6.06
C ALA A 727 -4.81 -3.83 -6.69
N ASN A 728 -5.08 -4.92 -5.99
CA ASN A 728 -6.14 -5.88 -6.30
C ASN A 728 -7.38 -5.52 -5.48
N SER A 729 -8.48 -5.19 -6.15
CA SER A 729 -9.79 -5.05 -5.50
C SER A 729 -10.37 -6.43 -5.19
N VAL A 730 -10.23 -6.89 -3.95
CA VAL A 730 -10.72 -8.20 -3.48
C VAL A 730 -11.89 -7.99 -2.53
N ILE A 731 -13.11 -8.12 -3.06
CA ILE A 731 -14.36 -7.81 -2.32
C ILE A 731 -15.27 -9.03 -2.11
N HIS A 732 -14.89 -10.21 -2.62
CA HIS A 732 -15.69 -11.43 -2.48
C HIS A 732 -14.84 -12.71 -2.45
N GLY A 733 -15.43 -13.78 -1.92
CA GLY A 733 -14.76 -15.04 -1.65
C GLY A 733 -14.11 -15.74 -2.85
N PRO A 734 -14.78 -15.88 -4.02
CA PRO A 734 -14.18 -16.51 -5.20
C PRO A 734 -12.88 -15.85 -5.65
N HIS A 735 -12.83 -14.51 -5.74
CA HIS A 735 -11.60 -13.81 -6.12
C HIS A 735 -10.54 -13.90 -5.03
N MET A 736 -10.92 -13.79 -3.75
CA MET A 736 -9.99 -13.99 -2.63
C MET A 736 -9.29 -15.37 -2.70
N LYS A 737 -10.05 -16.43 -3.01
CA LYS A 737 -9.48 -17.78 -3.15
C LYS A 737 -8.43 -17.84 -4.26
N LEU A 738 -8.72 -17.23 -5.40
CA LEU A 738 -7.78 -17.16 -6.52
C LEU A 738 -6.48 -16.42 -6.14
N GLU A 739 -6.57 -15.28 -5.45
CA GLU A 739 -5.38 -14.54 -5.00
C GLU A 739 -4.55 -15.31 -3.97
N LEU A 740 -5.20 -16.10 -3.10
CA LEU A 740 -4.51 -17.00 -2.16
C LEU A 740 -3.80 -18.15 -2.90
N GLU A 741 -4.44 -18.74 -3.91
CA GLU A 741 -3.81 -19.75 -4.77
C GLU A 741 -2.61 -19.17 -5.53
N ARG A 742 -2.69 -17.92 -6.00
CA ARG A 742 -1.54 -17.20 -6.59
C ARG A 742 -0.41 -17.06 -5.59
N ALA A 743 -0.71 -16.65 -4.36
CA ALA A 743 0.31 -16.47 -3.32
C ALA A 743 1.06 -17.78 -3.02
N GLU A 744 0.34 -18.91 -2.95
CA GLU A 744 0.94 -20.23 -2.75
C GLU A 744 1.79 -20.66 -3.94
N LYS A 745 1.25 -20.57 -5.17
CA LYS A 745 1.93 -21.00 -6.40
C LYS A 745 3.18 -20.18 -6.73
N LEU A 746 3.11 -18.87 -6.57
CA LEU A 746 4.25 -17.98 -6.81
C LEU A 746 5.21 -17.90 -5.62
N GLY A 747 4.90 -18.57 -4.52
CA GLY A 747 5.78 -18.68 -3.37
C GLY A 747 6.00 -17.37 -2.62
N TYR A 748 4.93 -16.57 -2.44
CA TYR A 748 4.97 -15.33 -1.67
C TYR A 748 5.56 -15.54 -0.27
N ASP A 749 6.14 -14.48 0.29
CA ASP A 749 6.70 -14.47 1.63
C ASP A 749 5.78 -13.78 2.64
N LEU A 750 4.78 -13.05 2.16
CA LEU A 750 3.73 -12.41 2.95
C LEU A 750 2.54 -12.00 2.06
N ILE A 751 1.44 -11.58 2.69
CA ILE A 751 0.36 -10.83 2.03
C ILE A 751 0.30 -9.42 2.62
N LYS A 752 0.11 -8.42 1.76
CA LYS A 752 -0.15 -7.03 2.16
C LYS A 752 -1.64 -6.69 1.96
N THR A 753 -2.32 -6.38 3.05
CA THR A 753 -3.66 -5.79 3.02
C THR A 753 -3.58 -4.26 3.09
N TYR A 754 -4.52 -3.59 2.44
CA TYR A 754 -4.48 -2.14 2.23
C TYR A 754 -5.75 -1.42 2.71
N VAL A 755 -5.76 -0.11 2.50
CA VAL A 755 -6.54 0.89 3.26
C VAL A 755 -8.06 0.71 3.20
N ARG A 756 -8.59 0.23 2.08
CA ARG A 756 -10.04 0.05 1.85
C ARG A 756 -10.48 -1.41 2.03
N MET A 757 -9.60 -2.34 2.42
CA MET A 757 -9.95 -3.74 2.69
C MET A 757 -10.91 -3.87 3.88
N PRO A 758 -12.16 -4.38 3.74
CA PRO A 758 -13.04 -4.61 4.88
C PRO A 758 -12.40 -5.52 5.93
N ASP A 759 -12.57 -5.21 7.22
CA ASP A 759 -11.89 -5.93 8.30
C ASP A 759 -12.34 -7.40 8.40
N SER A 760 -13.60 -7.69 8.01
CA SER A 760 -14.14 -9.04 7.89
C SER A 760 -13.35 -9.88 6.87
N ILE A 761 -13.06 -9.30 5.71
CA ILE A 761 -12.26 -9.95 4.67
C ILE A 761 -10.79 -10.04 5.09
N GLN A 762 -10.22 -9.01 5.74
CA GLN A 762 -8.85 -9.07 6.27
C GLN A 762 -8.67 -10.23 7.26
N LYS A 763 -9.65 -10.48 8.13
CA LYS A 763 -9.64 -11.62 9.07
C LYS A 763 -9.61 -12.97 8.34
N GLU A 764 -10.38 -13.11 7.26
CA GLU A 764 -10.38 -14.32 6.42
C GLU A 764 -9.04 -14.52 5.69
N ILE A 765 -8.50 -13.46 5.09
CA ILE A 765 -7.19 -13.47 4.44
C ILE A 765 -6.10 -13.85 5.44
N THR A 766 -6.11 -13.27 6.64
CA THR A 766 -5.13 -13.58 7.69
C THR A 766 -5.17 -15.05 8.08
N SER A 767 -6.38 -15.57 8.31
CA SER A 767 -6.58 -16.99 8.61
C SER A 767 -6.11 -17.91 7.47
N ALA A 768 -6.28 -17.49 6.22
CA ALA A 768 -5.83 -18.25 5.05
C ALA A 768 -4.32 -18.20 4.83
N ALA A 769 -3.71 -17.03 4.95
CA ALA A 769 -2.27 -16.83 4.87
C ALA A 769 -1.52 -17.68 5.91
N HIS A 770 -2.03 -17.72 7.14
CA HIS A 770 -1.44 -18.53 8.21
C HIS A 770 -1.52 -20.03 7.94
N ARG A 771 -2.53 -20.52 7.21
CA ARG A 771 -2.62 -21.93 6.80
C ARG A 771 -1.53 -22.34 5.81
N ILE A 772 -1.13 -21.43 4.92
CA ILE A 772 0.00 -21.65 4.00
C ILE A 772 1.34 -21.16 4.59
N GLY A 773 1.33 -20.73 5.86
CA GLY A 773 2.52 -20.43 6.65
C GLY A 773 3.14 -19.05 6.43
N ILE A 774 2.45 -18.11 5.77
CA ILE A 774 3.00 -16.77 5.51
C ILE A 774 2.31 -15.69 6.37
N PRO A 775 3.04 -14.64 6.79
CA PRO A 775 2.47 -13.51 7.54
C PRO A 775 1.58 -12.60 6.70
N VAL A 776 0.77 -11.80 7.40
CA VAL A 776 0.02 -10.67 6.83
C VAL A 776 0.51 -9.36 7.42
N SER A 777 0.61 -8.35 6.56
CA SER A 777 0.84 -6.96 6.97
C SER A 777 -0.34 -6.07 6.60
N SER A 778 -0.56 -5.02 7.40
CA SER A 778 -1.71 -4.10 7.30
C SER A 778 -1.26 -2.65 7.31
N HIS A 779 -2.15 -1.73 6.92
CA HIS A 779 -2.05 -0.29 7.23
C HIS A 779 -2.77 0.05 8.54
N GLU A 780 -3.68 -0.81 9.00
CA GLU A 780 -4.56 -0.62 10.13
C GLU A 780 -4.09 -1.45 11.36
N ILE A 781 -4.36 -0.94 12.57
CA ILE A 781 -3.89 -1.57 13.83
C ILE A 781 -4.97 -2.37 14.55
N PHE A 782 -6.21 -1.92 14.49
CA PHE A 782 -7.34 -2.56 15.14
C PHE A 782 -8.52 -2.54 14.17
N PRO A 783 -9.23 -3.67 14.01
CA PRO A 783 -9.10 -4.92 14.77
C PRO A 783 -7.97 -5.87 14.27
N SER A 784 -7.05 -5.43 13.41
CA SER A 784 -5.94 -6.26 12.89
C SER A 784 -5.12 -6.97 14.00
N THR A 785 -4.79 -6.28 15.09
CA THR A 785 -4.10 -6.86 16.26
C THR A 785 -4.92 -7.99 16.92
N LYS A 786 -6.26 -7.88 16.93
CA LYS A 786 -7.17 -8.88 17.50
C LYS A 786 -7.22 -10.17 16.67
N TYR A 787 -7.08 -10.08 15.35
CA TYR A 787 -7.17 -11.23 14.44
C TYR A 787 -5.83 -11.74 13.95
N ASN A 788 -4.79 -11.53 14.75
CA ASN A 788 -3.46 -12.11 14.54
C ASN A 788 -2.73 -11.59 13.29
N VAL A 789 -3.04 -10.38 12.80
CA VAL A 789 -2.18 -9.76 11.78
C VAL A 789 -0.77 -9.57 12.36
N ASP A 790 0.24 -9.92 11.57
CA ASP A 790 1.62 -10.08 12.03
C ASP A 790 2.38 -8.76 12.08
N ALA A 791 2.07 -7.83 11.17
CA ALA A 791 2.76 -6.54 11.05
C ALA A 791 1.82 -5.38 10.67
N VAL A 792 2.15 -4.18 11.13
CA VAL A 792 1.59 -2.92 10.63
C VAL A 792 2.70 -2.05 10.05
N GLU A 793 2.39 -1.38 8.94
CA GLU A 793 3.31 -0.48 8.27
C GLU A 793 2.98 0.98 8.59
N HIS A 794 4.03 1.79 8.64
CA HIS A 794 4.09 3.23 8.93
C HIS A 794 3.57 3.60 10.32
N ILE A 795 4.16 4.62 10.97
CA ILE A 795 3.61 5.15 12.22
C ILE A 795 2.41 6.08 11.97
N ARG A 796 2.50 6.90 10.92
CA ARG A 796 1.40 7.53 10.19
C ARG A 796 1.30 6.96 8.77
N GLY A 797 0.12 6.53 8.36
CA GLY A 797 -0.14 6.09 6.98
C GLY A 797 -1.50 6.60 6.52
N THR A 798 -1.79 6.44 5.23
CA THR A 798 -3.12 6.73 4.69
C THR A 798 -4.17 5.82 5.34
N SER A 799 -5.39 6.35 5.56
CA SER A 799 -6.50 5.58 6.13
C SER A 799 -7.82 5.97 5.46
N ARG A 800 -8.74 5.00 5.35
CA ARG A 800 -10.10 5.17 4.82
C ARG A 800 -10.95 6.13 5.64
N ARG A 801 -10.53 6.45 6.86
CA ARG A 801 -11.24 7.33 7.81
C ARG A 801 -10.98 8.82 7.58
N GLY A 802 -9.99 9.18 6.77
CA GLY A 802 -9.52 10.56 6.62
C GLY A 802 -8.57 11.03 7.72
N TYR A 803 -8.34 10.22 8.75
CA TYR A 803 -7.37 10.43 9.82
C TYR A 803 -6.69 9.11 10.22
N SER A 804 -5.55 9.15 10.91
CA SER A 804 -4.79 7.97 11.31
C SER A 804 -5.28 7.40 12.65
N MET A 805 -5.47 6.08 12.75
CA MET A 805 -5.75 5.42 14.04
C MET A 805 -4.52 5.28 14.95
N LYS A 806 -3.32 5.55 14.42
CA LYS A 806 -2.04 5.39 15.13
C LYS A 806 -1.51 6.70 15.70
N GLN A 807 -1.84 7.83 15.08
CA GLN A 807 -1.31 9.15 15.42
C GLN A 807 -2.38 10.22 15.20
N SER A 808 -2.42 11.20 16.10
CA SER A 808 -3.22 12.40 15.94
C SER A 808 -2.65 13.34 14.88
N GLU A 809 -3.37 14.43 14.63
CA GLU A 809 -2.91 15.46 13.70
C GLU A 809 -1.61 16.13 14.15
N LEU A 810 -1.35 16.19 15.47
CA LEU A 810 -0.10 16.71 16.03
C LEU A 810 0.98 15.63 16.16
N ASN A 811 0.85 14.50 15.46
CA ASN A 811 1.75 13.34 15.48
C ASN A 811 1.88 12.64 16.85
N ARG A 812 0.93 12.84 17.77
CA ARG A 812 0.94 12.18 19.08
C ARG A 812 0.25 10.83 19.01
N THR A 813 0.78 9.87 19.76
CA THR A 813 0.21 8.54 19.93
C THR A 813 -0.06 8.30 21.41
N TYR A 814 -1.19 7.67 21.71
CA TYR A 814 -1.64 7.44 23.09
C TYR A 814 -1.64 5.95 23.45
N ASP A 815 -2.00 5.67 24.71
CA ASP A 815 -1.93 4.34 25.33
C ASP A 815 -2.63 3.24 24.52
N ASP A 816 -3.75 3.53 23.86
CA ASP A 816 -4.46 2.53 23.05
C ASP A 816 -3.56 1.90 21.98
N VAL A 817 -2.85 2.72 21.21
CA VAL A 817 -1.94 2.24 20.16
C VAL A 817 -0.72 1.56 20.74
N ILE A 818 -0.11 2.15 21.79
CA ILE A 818 1.10 1.64 22.42
C ILE A 818 0.85 0.24 23.01
N GLN A 819 -0.23 0.08 23.78
CA GLN A 819 -0.57 -1.20 24.41
C GLN A 819 -0.99 -2.25 23.39
N LEU A 820 -1.77 -1.87 22.37
CA LEU A 820 -2.15 -2.81 21.31
C LEU A 820 -0.93 -3.38 20.58
N LEU A 821 0.05 -2.54 20.23
CA LEU A 821 1.29 -3.00 19.59
C LEU A 821 2.14 -3.85 20.54
N ALA A 822 2.39 -3.36 21.76
CA ALA A 822 3.23 -4.03 22.73
C ALA A 822 2.68 -5.40 23.17
N GLN A 823 1.39 -5.48 23.48
CA GLN A 823 0.79 -6.69 24.03
C GLN A 823 0.40 -7.72 22.96
N SER A 824 0.15 -7.29 21.72
CA SER A 824 -0.13 -8.23 20.61
C SER A 824 1.13 -8.93 20.09
N GLY A 825 2.31 -8.31 20.26
CA GLY A 825 3.53 -8.74 19.58
C GLY A 825 3.50 -8.50 18.06
N MET A 826 2.57 -7.68 17.56
CA MET A 826 2.56 -7.25 16.16
C MET A 826 3.79 -6.39 15.89
N ASN A 827 4.50 -6.67 14.79
CA ASN A 827 5.63 -5.85 14.37
C ASN A 827 5.16 -4.49 13.83
N ILE A 828 5.89 -3.42 14.12
CA ILE A 828 5.72 -2.13 13.44
C ILE A 828 6.98 -1.77 12.64
N THR A 829 6.80 -1.43 11.36
CA THR A 829 7.82 -0.73 10.57
C THR A 829 7.41 0.74 10.44
N PRO A 830 7.99 1.68 11.20
CA PRO A 830 7.40 3.01 11.36
C PRO A 830 7.67 3.97 10.19
N THR A 831 8.72 3.72 9.39
CA THR A 831 9.13 4.50 8.20
C THR A 831 9.19 6.01 8.45
N ILE A 832 9.84 6.43 9.54
CA ILE A 832 9.81 7.85 9.97
C ILE A 832 10.63 8.77 9.06
N GLY A 833 11.56 8.21 8.29
CA GLY A 833 12.24 8.89 7.19
C GLY A 833 11.26 9.46 6.17
N LEU A 834 10.25 8.66 5.76
CA LEU A 834 9.19 9.08 4.84
C LEU A 834 8.33 10.22 5.42
N GLN A 835 8.12 10.22 6.74
CA GLN A 835 7.27 11.20 7.45
C GLN A 835 7.96 12.55 7.64
N GLY A 836 9.03 12.76 6.89
CA GLY A 836 9.82 13.99 6.82
C GLY A 836 11.16 13.91 7.54
N GLY A 837 11.41 12.84 8.28
CA GLY A 837 12.69 12.61 8.93
C GLY A 837 13.87 12.62 7.96
N PHE A 838 13.68 12.14 6.73
CA PHE A 838 14.74 12.13 5.71
C PHE A 838 15.25 13.53 5.39
N PHE A 839 14.33 14.45 5.08
CA PHE A 839 14.70 15.82 4.71
C PHE A 839 15.14 16.65 5.92
N LEU A 840 14.59 16.39 7.11
CA LEU A 840 15.08 16.99 8.36
C LEU A 840 16.51 16.54 8.68
N MET A 841 16.83 15.27 8.47
CA MET A 841 18.18 14.76 8.65
C MET A 841 19.14 15.35 7.61
N MET A 842 18.71 15.52 6.35
CA MET A 842 19.50 16.22 5.33
C MET A 842 19.81 17.67 5.66
N GLU A 843 18.88 18.40 6.29
CA GLU A 843 19.14 19.76 6.76
C GLU A 843 20.24 19.75 7.84
N LYS A 844 20.16 18.81 8.79
CA LYS A 844 21.13 18.64 9.87
C LYS A 844 22.50 18.18 9.35
N ASP A 845 22.50 17.31 8.35
CA ASP A 845 23.69 16.75 7.72
C ASP A 845 23.65 16.84 6.19
N PRO A 846 24.06 17.98 5.62
CA PRO A 846 24.12 18.16 4.16
C PRO A 846 25.17 17.28 3.48
N THR A 847 25.98 16.51 4.22
CA THR A 847 26.96 15.61 3.62
C THR A 847 26.35 14.31 3.11
N LEU A 848 25.12 13.98 3.54
CA LEU A 848 24.38 12.79 3.07
C LEU A 848 24.28 12.72 1.54
N ILE A 849 24.03 13.85 0.88
CA ILE A 849 23.94 13.93 -0.58
C ILE A 849 25.30 13.93 -1.30
N LYS A 850 26.40 14.07 -0.56
CA LYS A 850 27.78 14.04 -1.11
C LYS A 850 28.40 12.64 -1.05
N ASN A 851 27.63 11.66 -0.61
CA ASN A 851 28.10 10.30 -0.48
C ASN A 851 28.50 9.68 -1.84
N LYS A 852 29.54 8.83 -1.84
CA LYS A 852 30.10 8.23 -3.06
C LYS A 852 29.10 7.30 -3.77
N GLN A 853 28.33 6.52 -3.01
CA GLN A 853 27.35 5.60 -3.58
C GLN A 853 26.22 6.36 -4.30
N LEU A 854 25.67 7.40 -3.67
CA LEU A 854 24.63 8.24 -4.28
C LEU A 854 25.13 8.88 -5.58
N ASN A 855 26.34 9.46 -5.57
CA ASN A 855 26.90 10.14 -6.75
C ASN A 855 27.28 9.20 -7.91
N ALA A 856 27.59 7.94 -7.62
CA ALA A 856 27.95 6.95 -8.62
C ALA A 856 26.73 6.24 -9.23
N LEU A 857 25.68 6.01 -8.43
CA LEU A 857 24.55 5.16 -8.83
C LEU A 857 23.28 5.93 -9.20
N TYR A 858 23.18 7.22 -8.85
CA TYR A 858 22.06 8.09 -9.25
C TYR A 858 22.50 9.13 -10.27
N SER A 859 21.54 9.63 -11.06
CA SER A 859 21.82 10.71 -12.00
C SER A 859 22.14 12.01 -11.25
N GLN A 860 22.99 12.84 -11.85
CA GLN A 860 23.32 14.15 -11.27
C GLN A 860 22.09 15.07 -11.17
N ASN A 861 21.10 14.90 -12.06
CA ASN A 861 19.83 15.60 -11.93
C ASN A 861 19.09 15.16 -10.64
N TYR A 862 18.93 13.85 -10.42
CA TYR A 862 18.31 13.31 -9.21
C TYR A 862 18.96 13.85 -7.92
N VAL A 863 20.30 13.84 -7.86
CA VAL A 863 21.06 14.36 -6.70
C VAL A 863 20.86 15.87 -6.52
N GLY A 864 20.86 16.64 -7.61
CA GLY A 864 20.60 18.08 -7.57
C GLY A 864 19.18 18.42 -7.10
N GLU A 865 18.19 17.65 -7.52
CA GLU A 865 16.80 17.79 -7.10
C GLU A 865 16.63 17.48 -5.62
N LEU A 866 17.25 16.40 -5.12
CA LEU A 866 17.28 16.11 -3.69
C LEU A 866 17.89 17.26 -2.89
N ALA A 867 19.03 17.79 -3.34
CA ALA A 867 19.75 18.88 -2.65
C ALA A 867 18.91 20.15 -2.47
N THR A 868 17.93 20.38 -3.35
CA THR A 868 17.04 21.55 -3.33
C THR A 868 15.65 21.24 -2.75
N ALA A 869 15.34 19.97 -2.48
CA ALA A 869 14.03 19.53 -2.01
C ALA A 869 13.64 20.15 -0.66
N PHE A 870 14.53 20.09 0.35
CA PHE A 870 14.21 20.62 1.67
C PHE A 870 13.96 22.14 1.68
N PRO A 871 14.82 22.99 1.09
CA PRO A 871 14.53 24.42 0.95
C PRO A 871 13.18 24.70 0.28
N ARG A 872 12.82 23.95 -0.77
CA ARG A 872 11.52 24.06 -1.45
C ARG A 872 10.37 23.69 -0.52
N ILE A 873 10.50 22.58 0.21
CA ILE A 873 9.50 22.13 1.19
C ILE A 873 9.31 23.20 2.27
N LYS A 874 10.39 23.73 2.86
CA LYS A 874 10.32 24.79 3.88
C LYS A 874 9.74 26.10 3.36
N ALA A 875 9.97 26.45 2.09
CA ALA A 875 9.38 27.65 1.49
C ALA A 875 7.85 27.54 1.38
N ILE A 876 7.32 26.35 1.09
CA ILE A 876 5.88 26.07 0.97
C ILE A 876 5.25 25.82 2.35
N ARG A 877 5.97 25.12 3.23
CA ARG A 877 5.56 24.74 4.59
C ARG A 877 6.66 25.13 5.59
N PRO A 878 6.68 26.40 6.06
CA PRO A 878 7.72 26.87 6.99
C PRO A 878 7.84 26.05 8.27
N SER A 879 6.72 25.49 8.70
CA SER A 879 6.54 24.62 9.85
C SER A 879 6.89 23.15 9.62
N TYR A 880 7.36 22.77 8.43
CA TYR A 880 7.74 21.38 8.16
C TYR A 880 8.67 20.83 9.25
N GLY A 881 8.32 19.67 9.82
CA GLY A 881 8.98 19.08 10.99
C GLY A 881 8.48 19.57 12.35
N ALA A 882 7.47 20.44 12.40
CA ALA A 882 6.76 20.73 13.64
C ALA A 882 6.22 19.44 14.26
N ASN A 883 6.31 19.34 15.58
CA ASN A 883 5.88 18.17 16.36
C ASN A 883 6.55 16.85 15.95
N PHE A 884 7.69 16.87 15.24
CA PHE A 884 8.39 15.63 14.87
C PHE A 884 8.94 14.88 16.09
N ASP A 885 9.26 15.61 17.18
CA ASP A 885 9.65 15.01 18.45
C ASP A 885 8.56 14.09 19.04
N ASP A 886 7.28 14.32 18.74
CA ASP A 886 6.18 13.44 19.18
C ASP A 886 6.23 12.07 18.47
N ILE A 887 6.76 12.01 17.24
CA ILE A 887 7.05 10.74 16.55
C ILE A 887 8.18 9.99 17.26
N TYR A 888 9.24 10.68 17.68
CA TYR A 888 10.32 10.09 18.48
C TYR A 888 9.82 9.52 19.80
N LEU A 889 9.00 10.29 20.53
CA LEU A 889 8.38 9.84 21.78
C LEU A 889 7.52 8.60 21.58
N THR A 890 6.76 8.54 20.48
CA THR A 890 5.94 7.37 20.12
C THR A 890 6.80 6.12 19.99
N MET A 891 7.89 6.19 19.22
CA MET A 891 8.77 5.04 19.00
C MET A 891 9.40 4.53 20.30
N VAL A 892 9.93 5.45 21.11
CA VAL A 892 10.53 5.10 22.41
C VAL A 892 9.49 4.46 23.31
N SER A 893 8.26 4.99 23.33
CA SER A 893 7.17 4.46 24.16
C SER A 893 6.76 3.04 23.74
N ILE A 894 6.70 2.74 22.44
CA ILE A 894 6.43 1.39 21.92
C ILE A 894 7.51 0.41 22.39
N ILE A 895 8.79 0.76 22.23
CA ILE A 895 9.91 -0.10 22.63
C ILE A 895 9.93 -0.31 24.16
N GLN A 896 9.73 0.75 24.94
CA GLN A 896 9.69 0.68 26.40
C GLN A 896 8.52 -0.18 26.91
N ALA A 897 7.38 -0.18 26.20
CA ALA A 897 6.26 -1.06 26.49
C ALA A 897 6.49 -2.52 26.08
N GLY A 898 7.57 -2.83 25.35
CA GLY A 898 7.90 -4.17 24.88
C GLY A 898 7.45 -4.49 23.46
N GLY A 899 7.10 -3.46 22.66
CA GLY A 899 6.74 -3.62 21.25
C GLY A 899 7.89 -4.08 20.37
N HIS A 900 7.53 -4.75 19.26
CA HIS A 900 8.48 -5.24 18.26
C HIS A 900 8.57 -4.25 17.09
N MET A 901 9.77 -3.78 16.77
CA MET A 901 9.99 -2.76 15.73
C MET A 901 11.11 -3.17 14.78
N THR A 902 10.90 -2.89 13.49
CA THR A 902 11.91 -3.07 12.43
C THR A 902 12.17 -1.77 11.69
N ALA A 903 13.34 -1.64 11.07
CA ALA A 903 13.69 -0.50 10.24
C ALA A 903 13.27 -0.73 8.79
N GLY A 904 12.61 0.28 8.20
CA GLY A 904 12.33 0.31 6.78
C GLY A 904 11.90 1.71 6.33
N THR A 905 11.83 1.94 5.02
CA THR A 905 11.94 3.32 4.48
C THR A 905 10.80 3.80 3.61
N ASP A 906 10.07 2.87 3.00
CA ASP A 906 9.10 3.14 1.93
C ASP A 906 9.75 3.79 0.68
N SER A 907 11.02 3.48 0.40
CA SER A 907 11.64 3.87 -0.88
C SER A 907 10.82 3.33 -2.07
N PRO A 908 10.69 4.06 -3.20
CA PRO A 908 11.54 5.14 -3.68
C PRO A 908 11.06 6.55 -3.37
N PHE A 909 10.01 6.74 -2.56
CA PHE A 909 9.55 8.09 -2.18
C PHE A 909 10.67 8.90 -1.51
N ILE A 910 11.61 8.18 -0.89
CA ILE A 910 12.95 8.62 -0.53
C ILE A 910 13.99 7.63 -1.11
N PRO A 911 15.25 8.04 -1.33
CA PRO A 911 16.22 7.25 -2.12
C PRO A 911 16.54 5.87 -1.54
N TYR A 912 16.56 4.83 -2.38
CA TYR A 912 17.02 3.49 -2.00
C TYR A 912 18.42 3.51 -1.36
N GLY A 913 18.68 2.59 -0.44
CA GLY A 913 19.95 2.45 0.27
C GLY A 913 20.19 3.56 1.31
N THR A 914 20.38 4.80 0.86
CA THR A 914 20.59 5.99 1.71
C THR A 914 19.53 6.12 2.80
N SER A 915 18.27 5.89 2.46
CA SER A 915 17.16 6.08 3.39
C SER A 915 17.20 5.14 4.59
N LEU A 916 17.69 3.91 4.45
CA LEU A 916 17.73 2.96 5.57
C LEU A 916 18.72 3.43 6.63
N HIS A 917 19.89 3.91 6.19
CA HIS A 917 20.87 4.49 7.10
C HIS A 917 20.38 5.79 7.75
N VAL A 918 19.53 6.55 7.07
CA VAL A 918 18.86 7.72 7.68
C VAL A 918 17.82 7.27 8.71
N GLU A 919 17.02 6.23 8.43
CA GLU A 919 16.07 5.64 9.38
C GLU A 919 16.79 5.20 10.67
N LEU A 920 17.93 4.52 10.55
CA LEU A 920 18.77 4.12 11.70
C LEU A 920 19.29 5.33 12.50
N GLN A 921 19.71 6.39 11.82
CA GLN A 921 20.13 7.63 12.50
C GLN A 921 18.97 8.30 13.24
N LEU A 922 17.78 8.33 12.64
CA LEU A 922 16.58 8.88 13.26
C LEU A 922 16.17 8.04 14.49
N PHE A 923 16.35 6.72 14.47
CA PHE A 923 16.10 5.86 15.63
C PHE A 923 17.03 6.23 16.79
N VAL A 924 18.32 6.48 16.52
CA VAL A 924 19.27 6.93 17.54
C VAL A 924 18.97 8.35 18.00
N GLU A 925 18.56 9.25 17.11
CA GLU A 925 18.13 10.60 17.48
C GLU A 925 16.88 10.58 18.38
N ALA A 926 15.98 9.64 18.17
CA ALA A 926 14.82 9.40 19.03
C ALA A 926 15.20 8.92 20.45
N GLY A 927 16.43 8.42 20.64
CA GLY A 927 16.95 7.97 21.94
C GLY A 927 17.22 6.47 22.04
N LEU A 928 17.11 5.70 20.96
CA LEU A 928 17.59 4.31 20.95
C LEU A 928 19.12 4.29 20.96
N SER A 929 19.70 3.25 21.57
CA SER A 929 21.13 2.99 21.39
C SER A 929 21.43 2.57 19.93
N PRO A 930 22.65 2.84 19.41
CA PRO A 930 23.04 2.32 18.09
C PRO A 930 22.88 0.79 17.98
N PHE A 931 23.11 0.05 19.06
CA PHE A 931 22.84 -1.38 19.14
C PHE A 931 21.37 -1.72 18.83
N GLN A 932 20.41 -1.06 19.49
CA GLN A 932 18.98 -1.28 19.26
C GLN A 932 18.56 -0.89 17.84
N ALA A 933 19.10 0.21 17.31
CA ALA A 933 18.84 0.62 15.92
C ALA A 933 19.34 -0.45 14.93
N LEU A 934 20.57 -0.95 15.09
CA LEU A 934 21.11 -2.02 14.24
C LEU A 934 20.31 -3.32 14.37
N GLN A 935 19.84 -3.68 15.56
CA GLN A 935 18.97 -4.86 15.75
C GLN A 935 17.66 -4.74 14.95
N ALA A 936 17.09 -3.54 14.85
CA ALA A 936 15.89 -3.27 14.06
C ALA A 936 16.08 -3.50 12.55
N ALA A 937 17.32 -3.44 12.05
CA ALA A 937 17.69 -3.73 10.66
C ALA A 937 18.46 -5.05 10.50
N THR A 938 18.53 -5.92 11.51
CA THR A 938 19.25 -7.20 11.45
C THR A 938 18.39 -8.31 12.06
N ILE A 939 18.61 -8.67 13.33
CA ILE A 939 17.98 -9.84 13.94
C ILE A 939 16.46 -9.67 14.08
N LYS A 940 15.96 -8.46 14.40
CA LYS A 940 14.51 -8.21 14.52
C LYS A 940 13.79 -8.35 13.18
N SER A 941 14.44 -7.94 12.10
CA SER A 941 13.94 -8.11 10.74
C SER A 941 13.88 -9.60 10.37
N ALA A 942 14.95 -10.34 10.64
CA ALA A 942 14.99 -11.79 10.39
C ALA A 942 13.96 -12.57 11.22
N GLU A 943 13.72 -12.17 12.48
CA GLU A 943 12.65 -12.71 13.34
C GLU A 943 11.26 -12.47 12.74
N THR A 944 10.99 -11.25 12.25
CA THR A 944 9.69 -10.88 11.66
C THR A 944 9.36 -11.69 10.41
N ILE A 945 10.35 -11.88 9.54
CA ILE A 945 10.23 -12.71 8.33
C ILE A 945 10.10 -14.20 8.68
N GLY A 946 10.78 -14.66 9.74
CA GLY A 946 10.84 -16.07 10.13
C GLY A 946 12.09 -16.79 9.60
N VAL A 947 13.19 -16.07 9.38
CA VAL A 947 14.47 -16.58 8.84
C VAL A 947 15.65 -16.39 9.81
N ALA A 948 15.39 -16.05 11.07
CA ALA A 948 16.42 -15.79 12.09
C ALA A 948 17.34 -17.01 12.39
N ASN A 949 16.99 -18.21 11.93
CA ASN A 949 17.87 -19.38 12.03
C ASN A 949 19.04 -19.32 11.05
N ASP A 950 18.92 -18.58 9.95
CA ASP A 950 19.92 -18.52 8.88
C ASP A 950 20.48 -17.10 8.68
N LEU A 951 19.74 -16.06 9.10
CA LEU A 951 20.03 -14.65 8.80
C LEU A 951 19.88 -13.75 10.05
N GLY A 952 20.35 -12.51 9.94
CA GLY A 952 20.15 -11.44 10.93
C GLY A 952 21.19 -11.39 12.06
N SER A 953 22.13 -12.32 12.11
CA SER A 953 23.26 -12.33 13.04
C SER A 953 24.46 -13.07 12.45
N VAL A 954 25.65 -12.88 13.05
CA VAL A 954 26.87 -13.60 12.67
C VAL A 954 27.12 -14.72 13.67
N GLU A 955 26.75 -15.94 13.29
CA GLU A 955 26.88 -17.14 14.11
C GLU A 955 27.32 -18.34 13.25
N GLU A 956 28.02 -19.30 13.85
CA GLU A 956 28.38 -20.55 13.17
C GLU A 956 27.13 -21.27 12.64
N GLY A 957 27.21 -21.77 11.42
CA GLY A 957 26.12 -22.43 10.71
C GLY A 957 25.20 -21.49 9.94
N LYS A 958 25.15 -20.19 10.23
CA LYS A 958 24.33 -19.21 9.48
C LYS A 958 24.92 -18.88 8.11
N LEU A 959 24.10 -18.27 7.25
CA LEU A 959 24.57 -17.79 5.95
C LEU A 959 25.60 -16.67 6.14
N ALA A 960 26.61 -16.65 5.28
CA ALA A 960 27.56 -15.56 5.19
C ALA A 960 26.93 -14.38 4.44
N ASP A 961 26.03 -13.69 5.12
CA ASP A 961 25.44 -12.40 4.74
C ASP A 961 26.00 -11.34 5.71
N LEU A 962 27.14 -10.74 5.34
CA LEU A 962 28.00 -9.92 6.20
C LEU A 962 28.35 -8.58 5.54
N VAL A 963 28.68 -7.58 6.34
CA VAL A 963 29.16 -6.27 5.87
C VAL A 963 30.43 -5.93 6.62
N ILE A 964 31.43 -5.46 5.87
CA ILE A 964 32.68 -4.90 6.39
C ILE A 964 32.59 -3.38 6.24
N ILE A 965 32.84 -2.67 7.33
CA ILE A 965 32.71 -1.21 7.39
C ILE A 965 33.93 -0.53 8.01
N ASP A 966 34.22 0.68 7.54
CA ASP A 966 35.17 1.60 8.15
C ASP A 966 34.50 2.46 9.24
N GLY A 967 34.86 2.22 10.50
CA GLY A 967 34.39 3.01 11.65
C GLY A 967 33.85 2.14 12.79
N ASP A 968 33.04 2.72 13.67
CA ASP A 968 32.49 2.05 14.86
C ASP A 968 30.98 2.32 15.00
N PRO A 969 30.10 1.50 14.40
CA PRO A 969 28.67 1.76 14.35
C PRO A 969 27.97 1.64 15.71
N LEU A 970 28.56 0.90 16.67
CA LEU A 970 28.01 0.81 18.04
C LEU A 970 28.27 2.09 18.82
N ARG A 971 29.30 2.86 18.45
CA ARG A 971 29.59 4.19 19.00
C ARG A 971 28.93 5.32 18.21
N ASN A 972 28.95 5.26 16.88
CA ASN A 972 28.41 6.25 15.98
C ASN A 972 27.65 5.55 14.84
N ILE A 973 26.32 5.54 14.90
CA ILE A 973 25.48 4.83 13.94
C ILE A 973 25.73 5.23 12.47
N LYS A 974 26.21 6.46 12.21
CA LYS A 974 26.57 6.91 10.87
C LYS A 974 27.67 6.07 10.21
N ASP A 975 28.53 5.46 11.00
CA ASP A 975 29.65 4.65 10.50
C ASP A 975 29.15 3.36 9.84
N ALA A 976 27.92 2.90 10.13
CA ALA A 976 27.30 1.76 9.45
C ALA A 976 27.17 1.97 7.92
N TRP A 977 27.15 3.23 7.48
CA TRP A 977 27.11 3.60 6.06
C TRP A 977 28.44 3.30 5.34
N ASN A 978 29.58 3.33 6.04
CA ASN A 978 30.92 3.30 5.46
C ASN A 978 31.34 1.89 5.01
N VAL A 979 30.52 1.27 4.17
CA VAL A 979 30.72 -0.06 3.62
C VAL A 979 31.97 -0.09 2.73
N THR A 980 32.82 -1.08 2.95
CA THR A 980 33.97 -1.38 2.08
C THR A 980 33.75 -2.67 1.31
N THR A 981 33.08 -3.64 1.93
CA THR A 981 32.81 -4.95 1.32
C THR A 981 31.50 -5.50 1.84
N VAL A 982 30.74 -6.12 0.95
CA VAL A 982 29.55 -6.90 1.31
C VAL A 982 29.78 -8.35 0.94
N VAL A 983 29.40 -9.24 1.83
CA VAL A 983 29.29 -10.67 1.54
C VAL A 983 27.82 -11.02 1.52
N LYS A 984 27.32 -11.55 0.41
CA LYS A 984 25.94 -12.05 0.31
C LYS A 984 25.99 -13.47 -0.23
N ASN A 985 25.38 -14.41 0.49
CA ASN A 985 25.40 -15.83 0.16
C ASN A 985 26.83 -16.39 0.00
N GLY A 986 27.77 -15.91 0.81
CA GLY A 986 29.19 -16.24 0.72
C GLY A 986 29.95 -15.62 -0.45
N ILE A 987 29.30 -14.84 -1.31
CA ILE A 987 29.92 -14.15 -2.44
C ILE A 987 30.37 -12.77 -1.98
N GLN A 988 31.63 -12.44 -2.23
CA GLN A 988 32.23 -11.15 -1.90
C GLN A 988 31.93 -10.12 -3.00
N TYR A 989 31.47 -8.94 -2.60
CA TYR A 989 31.27 -7.76 -3.42
C TYR A 989 32.11 -6.61 -2.85
N ASP A 990 33.11 -6.18 -3.61
CA ASP A 990 33.88 -4.98 -3.29
C ASP A 990 33.06 -3.73 -3.65
N ILE A 991 33.09 -2.71 -2.77
CA ILE A 991 32.30 -1.51 -3.02
C ILE A 991 32.74 -0.77 -4.29
N GLU A 992 34.04 -0.71 -4.59
CA GLU A 992 34.52 0.02 -5.77
C GLU A 992 34.11 -0.68 -7.06
N GLU A 993 33.91 -2.00 -7.05
CA GLU A 993 33.28 -2.72 -8.18
C GLU A 993 31.79 -2.44 -8.28
N LEU A 994 31.06 -2.44 -7.16
CA LEU A 994 29.62 -2.12 -7.14
C LEU A 994 29.32 -0.71 -7.64
N LEU A 995 30.26 0.24 -7.55
CA LEU A 995 30.09 1.62 -7.98
C LEU A 995 30.45 1.88 -9.46
N LYS A 996 31.05 0.92 -10.16
CA LYS A 996 31.34 1.07 -11.60
C LYS A 996 30.07 0.92 -12.43
N THR A 997 29.98 1.62 -13.56
CA THR A 997 28.93 1.33 -14.55
C THR A 997 29.15 -0.05 -15.16
N SER A 998 28.07 -0.81 -15.36
CA SER A 998 28.14 -2.05 -16.13
C SER A 998 28.65 -1.75 -17.54
N ASN A 999 29.61 -2.55 -18.01
CA ASN A 999 30.22 -2.42 -19.33
C ASN A 999 29.58 -3.36 -20.35
#